data_AF-A0A9R0I4W1-F1
#
_entry.id   AF-A0A9R0I4W1-F1
#
_cell.length_a   1.000
_cell.length_b   1.000
_cell.length_c   1.000
_cell.angle_alpha   90.00
_cell.angle_beta   90.00
_cell.angle_gamma   90.00
#
_symmetry.space_group_name_H-M   'P 1'
#
loop_
_entity.id
_entity.type
_entity.pdbx_description
1 polymer ?
#
loop_
_entity_poly.entity_id
_entity_poly.type
_entity_poly.pdbx_seq_one_letter_code
_entity_poly.pdbx_strand_id
1 'polypeptide(L)'
;MDNDRSWMHIQGLRNRLQPTYRNGVQNFLDFAFKDTIPNTGAKKRCPCLKCRNYIDHNRETMRAHLLRVGMEPDYNPWIFHGEEQLDMGNMEMSEEEGDLFDDEDPLVSEEMAALVHDATNVVPENLNDRDEEDKDHPEIPDKFYRLMKDAEEELFSGCKTFSRLEFIVTLLHLKVSGHWHDKSFTLLLSALHKAFNYDPKFPKSSREAQKCTKDLGLNYVKIHACVNHCILYRKEYENVDSCPTCEESRWKEGSGEFDDSVTFSESQGTSQRIPRIPRLVLRHFPLVPRLQRLFMSSKIAKHMRWHKDRKRVDKDVLRHPSDSKAWEKLDDSFPDFAADPRNVRLGLSTDGFNPGAHLGTKYSIWPVFLVPYNLPPWMCMTSPYIMLSLLIPGPKSPGNDIDVFLEPLIDEFQELWEVGVKTYDSHSRQNFNMKAALLWTMSDFPAYGNLSCWSTCGKLACPTCHKHTWHKRLKHGSKECFKGTRMFLEPDHRWRNDKKSFDGEKERRPPPIPLSGDEILEAFDGVPNVIFGKKRKRTDRYLFDQWKKLSIFFRLPYWSKLLIRHNLDVMHIEKNICDSILGTILDIPNKKKDTLKARKDLKEMNVHHNLIPIKIGDKYAIPRAPYQLTSIERRKVLEFLSKVKVPDGYSSNIARCASMEDGKISNMKSHDCHVFLQDLLKPAFQGILPKEVLEPLVELSLFFKQLCSKTLKIDVLEKMEKSIAITLSKLEKV
;
A
#
# COMPACT_ATOMS: atom_id res chain seq x y z
N MET A 1 -41.66 13.20 -24.69
CA MET A 1 -41.34 14.14 -25.80
C MET A 1 -40.92 13.31 -26.98
N ASP A 2 -41.29 13.67 -28.20
CA ASP A 2 -40.86 12.98 -29.41
C ASP A 2 -39.34 12.77 -29.38
N ASN A 3 -38.92 11.51 -29.34
CA ASN A 3 -37.51 11.09 -29.17
C ASN A 3 -36.72 11.19 -30.49
N ASP A 4 -37.25 11.86 -31.51
CA ASP A 4 -36.54 12.04 -32.77
C ASP A 4 -35.44 13.12 -32.63
N ARG A 5 -34.22 12.64 -32.40
CA ARG A 5 -32.99 13.45 -32.30
C ARG A 5 -32.13 13.37 -33.56
N SER A 6 -32.64 12.78 -34.63
CA SER A 6 -31.92 12.64 -35.91
C SER A 6 -31.45 14.00 -36.46
N TRP A 7 -32.16 15.08 -36.11
CA TRP A 7 -31.80 16.45 -36.48
C TRP A 7 -30.40 16.87 -35.98
N MET A 8 -29.89 16.31 -34.88
CA MET A 8 -28.55 16.64 -34.36
C MET A 8 -27.42 16.24 -35.32
N HIS A 9 -27.65 15.23 -36.18
CA HIS A 9 -26.69 14.77 -37.18
C HIS A 9 -26.71 15.63 -38.47
N ILE A 10 -27.60 16.63 -38.59
CA ILE A 10 -27.67 17.49 -39.78
C ILE A 10 -26.52 18.51 -39.76
N GLN A 11 -25.50 18.25 -40.58
CA GLN A 11 -24.33 19.11 -40.75
C GLN A 11 -24.41 20.00 -42.00
N GLY A 12 -23.68 21.12 -41.95
CA GLY A 12 -23.59 22.09 -43.04
C GLY A 12 -24.62 23.24 -42.95
N LEU A 13 -24.16 24.48 -43.18
CA LEU A 13 -24.94 25.70 -42.93
C LEU A 13 -26.26 25.76 -43.72
N ARG A 14 -26.28 25.31 -44.99
CA ARG A 14 -27.51 25.28 -45.81
C ARG A 14 -28.55 24.29 -45.30
N ASN A 15 -28.12 23.16 -44.75
CA ASN A 15 -29.01 22.12 -44.24
C ASN A 15 -29.59 22.50 -42.87
N ARG A 16 -28.83 23.24 -42.05
CA ARG A 16 -29.29 23.75 -40.74
C ARG A 16 -30.29 24.91 -40.83
N LEU A 17 -30.54 25.43 -42.04
CA LEU A 17 -31.62 26.39 -42.29
C LEU A 17 -32.98 25.70 -42.49
N GLN A 18 -33.00 24.38 -42.67
CA GLN A 18 -34.24 23.61 -42.82
C GLN A 18 -35.08 23.68 -41.53
N PRO A 19 -36.43 23.64 -41.65
CA PRO A 19 -37.33 23.71 -40.50
C PRO A 19 -37.07 22.62 -39.45
N THR A 20 -36.70 21.42 -39.90
CA THR A 20 -36.43 20.25 -39.03
C THR A 20 -35.31 20.54 -38.03
N TYR A 21 -34.17 21.05 -38.49
CA TYR A 21 -33.04 21.41 -37.63
C TYR A 21 -33.38 22.59 -36.70
N ARG A 22 -34.07 23.61 -37.23
CA ARG A 22 -34.45 24.79 -36.43
C ARG A 22 -35.42 24.44 -35.29
N ASN A 23 -36.38 23.55 -35.56
CA ASN A 23 -37.33 23.08 -34.55
C ASN A 23 -36.62 22.21 -33.51
N GLY A 24 -35.69 21.34 -33.94
CA GLY A 24 -34.86 20.56 -33.03
C GLY A 24 -34.04 21.44 -32.07
N VAL A 25 -33.34 22.45 -32.62
CA VAL A 25 -32.58 23.43 -31.80
C VAL A 25 -33.50 24.19 -30.85
N GLN A 26 -34.71 24.56 -31.29
CA GLN A 26 -35.68 25.24 -30.43
C GLN A 26 -36.11 24.35 -29.25
N ASN A 27 -36.48 23.10 -29.53
CA ASN A 27 -36.88 22.12 -28.52
C ASN A 27 -35.74 21.86 -27.52
N PHE A 28 -34.50 21.73 -28.01
CA PHE A 28 -33.33 21.61 -27.13
C PHE A 28 -33.17 22.83 -26.22
N LEU A 29 -33.26 24.05 -26.76
CA LEU A 29 -33.15 25.25 -25.94
C LEU A 29 -34.27 25.34 -24.92
N ASP A 30 -35.51 25.03 -25.30
CA ASP A 30 -36.65 24.99 -24.37
C ASP A 30 -36.40 24.00 -23.23
N PHE A 31 -35.88 22.80 -23.52
CA PHE A 31 -35.48 21.84 -22.50
C PHE A 31 -34.33 22.36 -21.62
N ALA A 32 -33.24 22.83 -22.22
CA ALA A 32 -32.02 23.28 -21.55
C ALA A 32 -32.23 24.43 -20.56
N PHE A 33 -33.24 25.26 -20.83
CA PHE A 33 -33.55 26.47 -20.05
C PHE A 33 -34.93 26.38 -19.38
N LYS A 34 -35.57 25.20 -19.33
CA LYS A 34 -36.93 25.02 -18.79
C LYS A 34 -37.09 25.57 -17.37
N ASP A 35 -36.04 25.46 -16.54
CA ASP A 35 -36.04 25.88 -15.14
C ASP A 35 -35.45 27.28 -14.92
N THR A 36 -35.25 28.08 -15.98
CA THR A 36 -34.67 29.43 -15.88
C THR A 36 -35.74 30.53 -15.90
N ILE A 37 -35.61 31.50 -14.99
CA ILE A 37 -36.52 32.65 -14.89
C ILE A 37 -36.28 33.59 -16.09
N PRO A 38 -37.32 34.03 -16.82
CA PRO A 38 -37.18 34.95 -17.96
C PRO A 38 -36.41 36.23 -17.59
N ASN A 39 -35.57 36.73 -18.51
CA ASN A 39 -34.77 37.98 -18.39
C ASN A 39 -33.64 38.03 -17.35
N THR A 40 -33.20 36.89 -16.81
CA THR A 40 -32.07 36.83 -15.85
C THR A 40 -30.68 36.71 -16.48
N GLY A 41 -30.58 36.54 -17.81
CA GLY A 41 -29.31 36.33 -18.51
C GLY A 41 -28.62 35.01 -18.16
N ALA A 42 -29.37 34.02 -17.64
CA ALA A 42 -28.87 32.70 -17.27
C ALA A 42 -28.03 32.09 -18.40
N LYS A 43 -26.86 31.54 -18.04
CA LYS A 43 -25.95 30.87 -18.98
C LYS A 43 -25.94 29.37 -18.71
N LYS A 44 -25.88 28.58 -19.78
CA LYS A 44 -25.80 27.12 -19.75
C LYS A 44 -24.71 26.64 -20.70
N ARG A 45 -24.18 25.44 -20.48
CA ARG A 45 -23.12 24.84 -21.31
C ARG A 45 -23.58 24.71 -22.76
N CYS A 46 -22.79 25.18 -23.72
CA CYS A 46 -23.18 25.16 -25.12
C CYS A 46 -22.70 23.88 -25.83
N PRO A 47 -23.60 23.01 -26.34
CA PRO A 47 -23.23 21.77 -27.02
C PRO A 47 -22.89 21.96 -28.50
N CYS A 48 -22.53 23.17 -28.95
CA CYS A 48 -22.14 23.35 -30.34
C CYS A 48 -20.76 22.75 -30.62
N LEU A 49 -20.47 22.36 -31.86
CA LEU A 49 -19.20 21.73 -32.26
C LEU A 49 -17.94 22.54 -31.90
N LYS A 50 -18.07 23.86 -31.67
CA LYS A 50 -16.98 24.74 -31.23
C LYS A 50 -16.84 24.78 -29.70
N CYS A 51 -17.95 24.77 -28.97
CA CYS A 51 -17.95 24.92 -27.51
C CYS A 51 -17.90 23.57 -26.79
N ARG A 52 -18.42 22.50 -27.39
CA ARG A 52 -18.42 21.10 -26.89
C ARG A 52 -18.76 20.96 -25.40
N ASN A 53 -19.75 21.73 -24.93
CA ASN A 53 -20.17 21.82 -23.53
C ASN A 53 -19.13 22.38 -22.52
N TYR A 54 -18.01 22.96 -22.97
CA TYR A 54 -17.01 23.59 -22.10
C TYR A 54 -17.26 25.08 -21.82
N ILE A 55 -18.10 25.74 -22.61
CA ILE A 55 -18.33 27.20 -22.51
C ILE A 55 -19.81 27.48 -22.28
N ASP A 56 -20.08 28.33 -21.29
CA ASP A 56 -21.43 28.75 -20.93
C ASP A 56 -21.89 29.97 -21.72
N HIS A 57 -23.08 29.85 -22.32
CA HIS A 57 -23.71 30.91 -23.11
C HIS A 57 -25.16 31.12 -22.68
N ASN A 58 -25.64 32.36 -22.82
CA ASN A 58 -27.06 32.64 -22.68
C ASN A 58 -27.86 31.99 -23.83
N ARG A 59 -29.18 31.93 -23.67
CA ARG A 59 -30.08 31.28 -24.61
C ARG A 59 -29.91 31.79 -26.05
N GLU A 60 -29.78 33.10 -26.23
CA GLU A 60 -29.65 33.75 -27.55
C GLU A 60 -28.31 33.42 -28.22
N THR A 61 -27.21 33.48 -27.47
CA THR A 61 -25.87 33.16 -27.97
C THR A 61 -25.76 31.68 -28.29
N MET A 62 -26.30 30.82 -27.43
CA MET A 62 -26.35 29.38 -27.66
C MET A 62 -27.15 29.04 -28.91
N ARG A 63 -28.32 29.68 -29.11
CA ARG A 63 -29.10 29.54 -30.35
C ARG A 63 -28.27 29.91 -31.59
N ALA A 64 -27.58 31.04 -31.55
CA ALA A 64 -26.74 31.49 -32.66
C ALA A 64 -25.62 30.49 -32.97
N HIS A 65 -24.99 29.92 -31.94
CA HIS A 65 -23.96 28.89 -32.08
C HIS A 65 -24.52 27.60 -32.67
N LEU A 66 -25.66 27.09 -32.18
CA LEU A 66 -26.24 25.85 -32.69
C LEU A 66 -26.69 25.96 -34.15
N LEU A 67 -27.16 27.14 -34.59
CA LEU A 67 -27.54 27.38 -35.99
C LEU A 67 -26.33 27.60 -36.92
N ARG A 68 -25.30 28.34 -36.48
CA ARG A 68 -24.13 28.66 -37.33
C ARG A 68 -23.08 27.56 -37.32
N VAL A 69 -22.76 27.03 -36.14
CA VAL A 69 -21.66 26.10 -35.91
C VAL A 69 -22.12 24.66 -35.98
N GLY A 70 -23.34 24.37 -35.49
CA GLY A 70 -23.90 23.02 -35.44
C GLY A 70 -23.83 22.41 -34.05
N MET A 71 -24.76 21.52 -33.72
CA MET A 71 -24.74 20.73 -32.49
C MET A 71 -23.79 19.54 -32.60
N GLU A 72 -23.18 19.16 -31.48
CA GLU A 72 -22.40 17.92 -31.34
C GLU A 72 -23.36 16.72 -31.48
N PRO A 73 -23.24 15.90 -32.54
CA PRO A 73 -24.19 14.82 -32.80
C PRO A 73 -24.19 13.74 -31.72
N ASP A 74 -23.04 13.52 -31.08
CA ASP A 74 -22.85 12.48 -30.07
C ASP A 74 -23.25 12.94 -28.66
N TYR A 75 -23.71 14.19 -28.52
CA TYR A 75 -24.21 14.71 -27.25
C TYR A 75 -25.64 14.22 -26.98
N ASN A 76 -25.78 12.92 -26.78
CA ASN A 76 -27.03 12.24 -26.46
C ASN A 76 -26.71 11.08 -25.49
N PRO A 77 -27.18 11.09 -24.23
CA PRO A 77 -28.19 12.00 -23.68
C PRO A 77 -27.66 13.39 -23.33
N TRP A 78 -28.57 14.35 -23.14
CA TRP A 78 -28.28 15.73 -22.76
C TRP A 78 -27.92 15.87 -21.27
N ILE A 79 -26.93 15.10 -20.80
CA ILE A 79 -26.54 14.97 -19.40
C ILE A 79 -26.26 16.32 -18.70
N PHE A 80 -25.59 17.26 -19.36
CA PHE A 80 -25.29 18.59 -18.79
C PHE A 80 -26.52 19.51 -18.69
N HIS A 81 -27.66 19.07 -19.22
CA HIS A 81 -28.92 19.79 -19.25
C HIS A 81 -30.03 19.03 -18.51
N GLY A 82 -29.66 18.02 -17.70
CA GLY A 82 -30.57 17.34 -16.78
C GLY A 82 -31.33 16.17 -17.40
N GLU A 83 -30.74 15.49 -18.39
CA GLU A 83 -31.27 14.21 -18.89
C GLU A 83 -30.55 13.02 -18.26
N GLU A 84 -31.30 12.14 -17.60
CA GLU A 84 -30.82 10.91 -16.95
C GLU A 84 -30.60 9.78 -17.99
N GLN A 85 -29.50 9.02 -17.87
CA GLN A 85 -29.21 7.87 -18.73
C GLN A 85 -30.16 6.70 -18.42
N LEU A 86 -30.93 6.26 -19.42
CA LEU A 86 -31.61 4.96 -19.38
C LEU A 86 -30.63 3.87 -19.84
N ASP A 87 -30.45 2.86 -18.99
CA ASP A 87 -29.54 1.72 -19.15
C ASP A 87 -29.93 0.86 -20.36
N MET A 88 -29.11 0.88 -21.43
CA MET A 88 -29.25 0.02 -22.61
C MET A 88 -27.89 -0.54 -23.02
N GLY A 89 -27.76 -1.86 -22.83
CA GLY A 89 -26.63 -2.76 -23.01
C GLY A 89 -25.63 -2.54 -24.15
N ASN A 90 -24.36 -2.84 -23.81
CA ASN A 90 -23.25 -3.33 -24.64
C ASN A 90 -23.09 -2.77 -26.07
N MET A 91 -22.16 -1.83 -26.22
CA MET A 91 -21.40 -1.70 -27.47
C MET A 91 -19.93 -1.37 -27.14
N GLU A 92 -19.03 -2.08 -27.82
CA GLU A 92 -17.58 -2.08 -27.65
C GLU A 92 -16.97 -0.68 -27.82
N MET A 93 -16.20 -0.23 -26.83
CA MET A 93 -15.42 1.01 -26.91
C MET A 93 -13.95 0.69 -27.13
N SER A 94 -13.45 1.13 -28.30
CA SER A 94 -12.05 1.22 -28.66
C SER A 94 -11.30 2.19 -27.74
N GLU A 95 -10.10 1.80 -27.36
CA GLU A 95 -9.14 2.54 -26.53
C GLU A 95 -8.69 3.85 -27.19
N GLU A 96 -8.96 4.98 -26.53
CA GLU A 96 -8.18 6.22 -26.62
C GLU A 96 -8.48 7.06 -25.36
N GLU A 97 -7.68 6.90 -24.30
CA GLU A 97 -7.73 7.77 -23.12
C GLU A 97 -6.49 8.67 -23.07
N GLY A 98 -6.75 9.96 -23.26
CA GLY A 98 -5.90 11.05 -22.79
C GLY A 98 -6.32 11.41 -21.37
N ASP A 99 -5.39 11.25 -20.43
CA ASP A 99 -5.52 11.62 -19.03
C ASP A 99 -5.77 13.14 -18.88
N LEU A 100 -6.95 13.50 -18.34
CA LEU A 100 -7.17 14.78 -17.68
C LEU A 100 -7.62 14.48 -16.24
N PHE A 101 -6.64 14.50 -15.34
CA PHE A 101 -6.89 14.64 -13.91
C PHE A 101 -7.47 16.03 -13.68
N ASP A 102 -8.75 16.09 -13.34
CA ASP A 102 -9.33 17.26 -12.68
C ASP A 102 -9.35 16.97 -11.17
N ASP A 103 -8.88 17.95 -10.39
CA ASP A 103 -8.86 17.97 -8.93
C ASP A 103 -10.28 18.05 -8.36
N GLU A 104 -11.04 16.96 -8.48
CA GLU A 104 -12.07 16.63 -7.51
C GLU A 104 -11.76 15.26 -6.92
N ASP A 105 -11.72 15.17 -5.60
CA ASP A 105 -11.98 13.93 -4.89
C ASP A 105 -13.49 13.86 -4.60
N PRO A 106 -14.30 13.20 -5.47
CA PRO A 106 -15.61 12.69 -5.11
C PRO A 106 -15.60 11.15 -5.04
N LEU A 107 -14.44 10.49 -4.92
CA LEU A 107 -14.38 9.02 -4.88
C LEU A 107 -14.68 8.43 -3.49
N VAL A 108 -14.91 9.27 -2.47
CA VAL A 108 -15.17 8.82 -1.08
C VAL A 108 -16.64 8.96 -0.66
N SER A 109 -17.51 9.53 -1.51
CA SER A 109 -18.93 9.65 -1.19
C SER A 109 -19.71 8.40 -1.60
N GLU A 110 -19.59 7.96 -2.85
CA GLU A 110 -20.55 6.98 -3.39
C GLU A 110 -20.22 5.53 -3.03
N GLU A 111 -18.96 5.14 -2.84
CA GLU A 111 -18.59 3.77 -2.40
C GLU A 111 -18.74 3.57 -0.89
N MET A 112 -18.40 4.58 -0.08
CA MET A 112 -18.59 4.52 1.37
C MET A 112 -20.08 4.70 1.73
N ALA A 113 -20.80 5.60 1.03
CA ALA A 113 -22.25 5.66 1.13
C ALA A 113 -22.89 4.40 0.54
N ALA A 114 -22.40 3.80 -0.55
CA ALA A 114 -22.88 2.49 -1.01
C ALA A 114 -22.53 1.35 -0.04
N LEU A 115 -21.43 1.43 0.71
CA LEU A 115 -21.10 0.45 1.74
C LEU A 115 -21.98 0.60 2.98
N VAL A 116 -22.30 1.84 3.37
CA VAL A 116 -23.27 2.13 4.42
C VAL A 116 -24.65 1.74 3.92
N HIS A 117 -25.11 2.26 2.78
CA HIS A 117 -26.38 1.95 2.12
C HIS A 117 -26.57 0.46 1.80
N ASP A 118 -25.59 -0.28 1.28
CA ASP A 118 -25.70 -1.75 1.07
C ASP A 118 -25.69 -2.51 2.41
N ALA A 119 -24.93 -2.03 3.40
CA ALA A 119 -24.92 -2.61 4.75
C ALA A 119 -26.10 -2.15 5.61
N THR A 120 -26.98 -1.28 5.10
CA THR A 120 -28.17 -0.75 5.80
C THR A 120 -29.46 -0.92 4.99
N ASN A 121 -29.38 -1.44 3.76
CA ASN A 121 -30.52 -1.58 2.84
C ASN A 121 -30.45 -2.91 2.05
N VAL A 122 -30.08 -4.00 2.74
CA VAL A 122 -30.44 -5.36 2.30
C VAL A 122 -31.95 -5.49 2.48
N VAL A 123 -32.72 -5.22 1.42
CA VAL A 123 -34.13 -5.60 1.38
C VAL A 123 -34.21 -7.13 1.51
N PRO A 124 -34.86 -7.72 2.53
CA PRO A 124 -35.40 -9.04 2.38
C PRO A 124 -36.65 -8.88 1.53
N GLU A 125 -36.47 -8.72 0.21
CA GLU A 125 -37.61 -8.72 -0.68
C GLU A 125 -38.17 -10.15 -0.66
N ASN A 126 -39.37 -10.26 -0.08
CA ASN A 126 -40.18 -11.47 0.17
C ASN A 126 -39.90 -12.25 1.46
N LEU A 127 -40.18 -11.64 2.62
CA LEU A 127 -40.55 -12.38 3.85
C LEU A 127 -42.06 -12.54 4.06
N ASN A 128 -42.89 -12.11 3.10
CA ASN A 128 -44.34 -12.28 3.18
C ASN A 128 -44.84 -13.63 2.64
N ASP A 129 -43.97 -14.44 2.01
CA ASP A 129 -44.27 -15.80 1.54
C ASP A 129 -43.31 -16.82 2.16
N ARG A 130 -43.33 -16.97 3.49
CA ARG A 130 -42.75 -18.16 4.13
C ARG A 130 -43.87 -18.91 4.85
N ASP A 131 -44.24 -20.05 4.27
CA ASP A 131 -45.00 -21.09 4.95
C ASP A 131 -44.30 -21.47 6.26
N GLU A 132 -45.10 -21.73 7.30
CA GLU A 132 -44.68 -21.94 8.71
C GLU A 132 -43.84 -23.22 8.97
N GLU A 133 -43.23 -23.82 7.96
CA GLU A 133 -42.53 -25.11 8.08
C GLU A 133 -41.07 -25.05 7.62
N ASP A 134 -40.23 -24.24 8.27
CA ASP A 134 -38.79 -24.53 8.31
C ASP A 134 -38.12 -23.94 9.56
N LYS A 135 -37.88 -24.80 10.56
CA LYS A 135 -37.37 -24.47 11.90
C LYS A 135 -35.87 -24.73 12.05
N ASP A 136 -35.06 -24.49 11.02
CA ASP A 136 -33.59 -24.64 11.11
C ASP A 136 -32.80 -23.52 10.42
N HIS A 137 -33.05 -22.26 10.82
CA HIS A 137 -32.18 -21.13 10.52
C HIS A 137 -31.37 -20.69 11.76
N PRO A 138 -30.04 -20.96 11.83
CA PRO A 138 -29.18 -20.37 12.84
C PRO A 138 -28.69 -18.98 12.40
N GLU A 139 -29.18 -17.98 13.16
CA GLU A 139 -28.63 -16.66 13.50
C GLU A 139 -27.65 -16.02 12.49
N ILE A 140 -28.19 -15.12 11.67
CA ILE A 140 -27.48 -13.87 11.33
C ILE A 140 -27.14 -13.20 12.68
N PRO A 141 -25.94 -12.66 12.92
CA PRO A 141 -25.60 -12.08 14.23
C PRO A 141 -26.65 -11.04 14.64
N ASP A 142 -27.39 -11.26 15.73
CA ASP A 142 -28.47 -10.37 16.23
C ASP A 142 -28.07 -8.89 16.30
N LYS A 143 -26.77 -8.63 16.48
CA LYS A 143 -26.18 -7.29 16.50
C LYS A 143 -26.29 -6.57 15.15
N PHE A 144 -26.25 -7.30 14.04
CA PHE A 144 -26.36 -6.78 12.68
C PHE A 144 -27.80 -6.35 12.36
N TYR A 145 -28.81 -7.15 12.71
CA TYR A 145 -30.22 -6.73 12.55
C TYR A 145 -30.56 -5.48 13.36
N ARG A 146 -29.95 -5.29 14.54
CA ARG A 146 -30.11 -4.04 15.31
C ARG A 146 -29.48 -2.83 14.62
N LEU A 147 -28.31 -3.00 13.99
CA LEU A 147 -27.64 -1.92 13.25
C LEU A 147 -28.35 -1.58 11.94
N MET A 148 -28.87 -2.60 11.25
CA MET A 148 -29.76 -2.44 10.09
C MET A 148 -31.00 -1.61 10.49
N LYS A 149 -31.66 -2.00 11.59
CA LYS A 149 -32.82 -1.28 12.12
C LYS A 149 -32.49 0.16 12.54
N ASP A 150 -31.35 0.38 13.19
CA ASP A 150 -30.88 1.73 13.57
C ASP A 150 -30.48 2.60 12.36
N ALA A 151 -30.14 1.96 11.24
CA ALA A 151 -29.80 2.62 9.99
C ALA A 151 -30.99 2.80 9.05
N GLU A 152 -32.11 2.13 9.33
CA GLU A 152 -33.42 2.41 8.76
C GLU A 152 -34.17 3.50 9.56
N GLU A 153 -33.72 3.83 10.78
CA GLU A 153 -34.28 4.95 11.55
C GLU A 153 -33.95 6.29 10.87
N GLU A 154 -35.00 7.03 10.53
CA GLU A 154 -34.92 8.40 10.01
C GLU A 154 -34.10 9.28 10.97
N LEU A 155 -33.28 10.19 10.42
CA LEU A 155 -32.49 11.13 11.24
C LEU A 155 -33.38 11.99 12.15
N PHE A 156 -34.53 12.40 11.62
CA PHE A 156 -35.65 13.02 12.33
C PHE A 156 -36.92 12.71 11.54
N SER A 157 -38.08 12.79 12.17
CA SER A 157 -39.37 12.45 11.55
C SER A 157 -39.57 13.18 10.20
N GLY A 158 -39.72 12.42 9.11
CA GLY A 158 -39.89 12.94 7.75
C GLY A 158 -38.59 13.16 6.98
N CYS A 159 -37.42 12.84 7.53
CA CYS A 159 -36.15 12.92 6.83
C CYS A 159 -35.96 11.72 5.90
N LYS A 160 -36.13 11.94 4.59
CA LYS A 160 -35.94 10.90 3.55
C LYS A 160 -34.56 10.90 2.90
N THR A 161 -33.73 11.90 3.21
CA THR A 161 -32.44 12.12 2.55
C THR A 161 -31.27 11.47 3.27
N PHE A 162 -31.38 11.28 4.59
CA PHE A 162 -30.35 10.64 5.40
C PHE A 162 -30.98 9.78 6.48
N SER A 163 -30.47 8.58 6.67
CA SER A 163 -30.71 7.87 7.94
C SER A 163 -29.84 8.44 9.06
N ARG A 164 -30.20 8.18 10.32
CA ARG A 164 -29.42 8.66 11.45
C ARG A 164 -27.97 8.17 11.39
N LEU A 165 -27.78 6.89 11.10
CA LEU A 165 -26.45 6.28 11.06
C LEU A 165 -25.61 6.86 9.93
N GLU A 166 -26.19 6.98 8.74
CA GLU A 166 -25.54 7.54 7.55
C GLU A 166 -25.05 8.97 7.82
N PHE A 167 -25.88 9.80 8.44
CA PHE A 167 -25.51 11.15 8.81
C PHE A 167 -24.37 11.20 9.84
N ILE A 168 -24.39 10.34 10.87
CA ILE A 168 -23.32 10.28 11.88
C ILE A 168 -21.98 9.83 11.27
N VAL A 169 -22.00 8.80 10.41
CA VAL A 169 -20.80 8.31 9.71
C VAL A 169 -20.25 9.39 8.78
N THR A 170 -21.12 10.10 8.05
CA THR A 170 -20.75 11.22 7.19
C THR A 170 -20.07 12.34 7.98
N LEU A 171 -20.62 12.73 9.14
CA LEU A 171 -20.01 13.72 10.02
C LEU A 171 -18.64 13.29 10.55
N LEU A 172 -18.48 12.02 10.90
CA LEU A 172 -17.18 11.49 11.34
C LEU A 172 -16.16 11.45 10.20
N HIS A 173 -16.60 11.14 8.98
CA HIS A 173 -15.76 11.23 7.79
C HIS A 173 -15.31 12.67 7.55
N LEU A 174 -16.24 13.64 7.55
CA LEU A 174 -15.94 15.07 7.43
C LEU A 174 -14.97 15.56 8.51
N LYS A 175 -15.13 15.10 9.76
CA LYS A 175 -14.19 15.41 10.84
C LYS A 175 -12.78 14.96 10.51
N VAL A 176 -12.62 13.75 9.97
CA VAL A 176 -11.31 13.18 9.64
C VAL A 176 -10.71 13.88 8.42
N SER A 177 -11.47 13.96 7.32
CA SER A 177 -11.03 14.58 6.06
C SER A 177 -10.74 16.08 6.25
N GLY A 178 -11.57 16.78 7.02
CA GLY A 178 -11.41 18.19 7.36
C GLY A 178 -10.42 18.45 8.51
N HIS A 179 -9.80 17.42 9.11
CA HIS A 179 -8.85 17.54 10.20
C HIS A 179 -9.39 18.29 11.44
N TRP A 180 -10.68 18.14 11.74
CA TRP A 180 -11.32 18.85 12.84
C TRP A 180 -10.91 18.31 14.21
N HIS A 181 -10.52 19.21 15.10
CA HIS A 181 -10.24 18.90 16.50
C HIS A 181 -11.50 18.44 17.24
N ASP A 182 -11.35 17.50 18.18
CA ASP A 182 -12.47 16.92 18.95
C ASP A 182 -13.33 17.97 19.68
N LYS A 183 -12.71 19.07 20.12
CA LYS A 183 -13.42 20.20 20.73
C LYS A 183 -14.36 20.89 19.74
N SER A 184 -13.85 21.20 18.55
CA SER A 184 -14.65 21.83 17.49
C SER A 184 -15.79 20.91 17.02
N PHE A 185 -15.48 19.63 16.80
CA PHE A 185 -16.50 18.66 16.39
C PHE A 185 -17.58 18.43 17.47
N THR A 186 -17.19 18.43 18.75
CA THR A 186 -18.16 18.34 19.86
C THR A 186 -19.08 19.56 19.91
N LEU A 187 -18.57 20.76 19.61
CA LEU A 187 -19.40 21.97 19.52
C LEU A 187 -20.38 21.89 18.35
N LEU A 188 -19.95 21.38 17.18
CA LEU A 188 -20.84 21.12 16.05
C LEU A 188 -21.95 20.13 16.42
N LEU A 189 -21.59 18.98 16.99
CA LEU A 189 -22.56 17.98 17.41
C LEU A 189 -23.53 18.53 18.45
N SER A 190 -23.06 19.38 19.37
CA SER A 190 -23.93 20.09 20.32
C SER A 190 -24.92 21.03 19.63
N ALA A 191 -24.51 21.72 18.55
CA ALA A 191 -25.39 22.58 17.76
C ALA A 191 -26.43 21.76 16.96
N LEU A 192 -25.99 20.67 16.33
CA LEU A 192 -26.88 19.74 15.60
C LEU A 192 -27.88 19.06 16.53
N HIS A 193 -27.44 18.64 17.72
CA HIS A 193 -28.31 18.09 18.75
C HIS A 193 -29.42 19.10 19.14
N LYS A 194 -29.14 20.41 19.17
CA LYS A 194 -30.17 21.44 19.35
C LYS A 194 -31.09 21.57 18.14
N ALA A 195 -30.53 21.53 16.92
CA ALA A 195 -31.29 21.61 15.68
C ALA A 195 -32.28 20.44 15.52
N PHE A 196 -31.93 19.26 16.03
CA PHE A 196 -32.78 18.07 16.06
C PHE A 196 -33.62 17.96 17.34
N ASN A 197 -34.00 19.10 17.95
CA ASN A 197 -34.86 19.17 19.12
C ASN A 197 -34.39 18.31 20.32
N TYR A 198 -33.07 18.20 20.51
CA TYR A 198 -32.45 17.40 21.56
C TYR A 198 -32.83 15.91 21.51
N ASP A 199 -32.94 15.34 20.30
CA ASP A 199 -33.17 13.90 20.13
C ASP A 199 -32.14 13.09 20.97
N PRO A 200 -32.60 12.32 21.98
CA PRO A 200 -31.72 11.56 22.85
C PRO A 200 -30.91 10.48 22.13
N LYS A 201 -31.29 10.11 20.90
CA LYS A 201 -30.58 9.13 20.08
C LYS A 201 -29.46 9.75 19.23
N PHE A 202 -29.39 11.08 19.10
CA PHE A 202 -28.32 11.76 18.36
C PHE A 202 -27.10 12.04 19.26
N PRO A 203 -25.84 11.83 18.79
CA PRO A 203 -24.66 12.02 19.63
C PRO A 203 -24.42 13.51 19.95
N LYS A 204 -24.26 13.85 21.22
CA LYS A 204 -23.96 15.24 21.65
C LYS A 204 -22.47 15.57 21.72
N SER A 205 -21.60 14.57 21.52
CA SER A 205 -20.16 14.74 21.61
C SER A 205 -19.38 13.86 20.64
N SER A 206 -18.12 14.24 20.36
CA SER A 206 -17.22 13.45 19.51
C SER A 206 -17.05 12.02 20.02
N ARG A 207 -17.05 11.83 21.34
CA ARG A 207 -16.91 10.53 21.99
C ARG A 207 -18.15 9.66 21.80
N GLU A 208 -19.34 10.26 21.83
CA GLU A 208 -20.61 9.56 21.59
C GLU A 208 -20.77 9.18 20.12
N ALA A 209 -20.43 10.08 19.19
CA ALA A 209 -20.41 9.76 17.77
C ALA A 209 -19.43 8.61 17.47
N GLN A 210 -18.24 8.63 18.06
CA GLN A 210 -17.28 7.51 17.99
C GLN A 210 -17.77 6.23 18.68
N LYS A 211 -18.77 6.30 19.57
CA LYS A 211 -19.37 5.10 20.17
C LYS A 211 -20.30 4.41 19.16
N CYS A 212 -21.06 5.18 18.37
CA CYS A 212 -21.89 4.65 17.29
C CYS A 212 -21.07 3.83 16.27
N THR A 213 -19.83 4.24 15.97
CA THR A 213 -18.95 3.45 15.08
C THR A 213 -18.40 2.17 15.71
N LYS A 214 -18.36 2.05 17.04
CA LYS A 214 -17.97 0.79 17.70
C LYS A 214 -18.99 -0.31 17.44
N ASP A 215 -20.26 0.05 17.37
CA ASP A 215 -21.32 -0.90 17.11
C ASP A 215 -21.24 -1.42 15.67
N LEU A 216 -20.80 -0.57 14.72
CA LEU A 216 -20.47 -0.92 13.32
C LEU A 216 -19.23 -1.81 13.12
N GLY A 217 -18.66 -2.38 14.19
CA GLY A 217 -17.49 -3.26 14.09
C GLY A 217 -16.19 -2.55 13.68
N LEU A 218 -16.15 -1.21 13.71
CA LEU A 218 -14.93 -0.40 13.51
C LEU A 218 -14.09 -0.27 14.80
N ASN A 219 -14.33 -1.15 15.77
CA ASN A 219 -13.62 -1.15 17.04
C ASN A 219 -12.26 -1.87 16.93
N TYR A 220 -11.41 -1.62 17.92
CA TYR A 220 -10.19 -2.40 18.12
C TYR A 220 -10.15 -2.95 19.54
N VAL A 221 -9.56 -4.13 19.68
CA VAL A 221 -9.28 -4.77 20.95
C VAL A 221 -7.98 -4.19 21.51
N LYS A 222 -7.99 -3.81 22.77
CA LYS A 222 -6.79 -3.35 23.50
C LYS A 222 -6.20 -4.55 24.22
N ILE A 223 -5.00 -4.96 23.83
CA ILE A 223 -4.28 -6.05 24.47
C ILE A 223 -3.09 -5.45 25.21
N HIS A 224 -2.98 -5.72 26.51
CA HIS A 224 -1.85 -5.20 27.29
C HIS A 224 -0.60 -6.00 26.89
N ALA A 225 0.56 -5.33 26.84
CA ALA A 225 1.82 -5.96 26.47
C ALA A 225 2.87 -5.70 27.56
N CYS A 226 3.81 -6.62 27.71
CA CYS A 226 4.98 -6.38 28.55
C CYS A 226 5.82 -5.24 27.95
N VAL A 227 6.29 -4.29 28.78
CA VAL A 227 7.19 -3.19 28.35
C VAL A 227 8.50 -3.67 27.74
N ASN A 228 8.92 -4.88 28.07
CA ASN A 228 10.09 -5.53 27.50
C ASN A 228 9.74 -6.48 26.35
N HIS A 229 8.49 -6.51 25.89
CA HIS A 229 8.04 -7.29 24.74
C HIS A 229 8.16 -8.82 24.93
N CYS A 230 8.08 -9.30 26.18
CA CYS A 230 8.19 -10.73 26.46
C CYS A 230 6.90 -11.49 26.11
N ILE A 231 5.74 -10.91 26.45
CA ILE A 231 4.41 -11.52 26.31
C ILE A 231 3.34 -10.46 26.01
N LEU A 232 2.20 -10.92 25.50
CA LEU A 232 0.91 -10.24 25.60
C LEU A 232 0.14 -10.78 26.81
N TYR A 233 -0.49 -9.89 27.58
CA TYR A 233 -1.38 -10.28 28.68
C TYR A 233 -2.74 -10.69 28.09
N ARG A 234 -2.79 -11.89 27.54
CA ARG A 234 -3.96 -12.55 26.93
C ARG A 234 -3.90 -14.06 27.20
N LYS A 235 -5.03 -14.77 27.04
CA LYS A 235 -5.11 -16.22 27.25
C LYS A 235 -4.58 -16.57 28.65
N GLU A 236 -3.58 -17.44 28.76
CA GLU A 236 -2.98 -17.84 30.04
C GLU A 236 -2.38 -16.69 30.86
N TYR A 237 -2.05 -15.55 30.23
CA TYR A 237 -1.49 -14.36 30.89
C TYR A 237 -2.52 -13.23 31.08
N GLU A 238 -3.81 -13.48 30.89
CA GLU A 238 -4.83 -12.43 30.97
C GLU A 238 -4.93 -11.80 32.36
N ASN A 239 -4.82 -12.64 33.40
CA ASN A 239 -5.04 -12.26 34.81
C ASN A 239 -3.74 -12.02 35.60
N VAL A 240 -2.57 -12.07 34.95
CA VAL A 240 -1.30 -11.81 35.64
C VAL A 240 -0.99 -10.31 35.67
N ASP A 241 -0.59 -9.81 36.84
CA ASP A 241 -0.25 -8.40 37.06
C ASP A 241 1.20 -8.06 36.73
N SER A 242 2.06 -9.07 36.63
CA SER A 242 3.48 -8.93 36.30
C SER A 242 3.90 -9.95 35.26
N CYS A 243 4.86 -9.58 34.43
CA CYS A 243 5.37 -10.45 33.37
C CYS A 243 6.10 -11.66 33.97
N PRO A 244 5.70 -12.91 33.68
CA PRO A 244 6.35 -14.11 34.23
C PRO A 244 7.79 -14.29 33.74
N THR A 245 8.18 -13.62 32.65
CA THR A 245 9.53 -13.76 32.06
C THR A 245 10.55 -12.74 32.59
N CYS A 246 10.10 -11.53 32.93
CA CYS A 246 10.98 -10.43 33.30
C CYS A 246 10.53 -9.62 34.52
N GLU A 247 9.45 -10.06 35.18
CA GLU A 247 8.92 -9.53 36.45
C GLU A 247 8.49 -8.05 36.41
N GLU A 248 8.43 -7.45 35.22
CA GLU A 248 7.93 -6.08 35.07
C GLU A 248 6.43 -6.04 35.27
N SER A 249 5.98 -5.08 36.08
CA SER A 249 4.57 -4.79 36.27
C SER A 249 3.89 -4.43 34.94
N ARG A 250 2.66 -4.93 34.77
CA ARG A 250 1.70 -4.57 33.72
C ARG A 250 1.27 -3.10 33.82
N TRP A 251 1.27 -2.53 35.02
CA TRP A 251 0.65 -1.26 35.38
C TRP A 251 1.66 -0.14 35.65
N LYS A 252 1.29 1.12 35.43
CA LYS A 252 2.16 2.28 35.72
C LYS A 252 2.24 2.55 37.23
N GLU A 253 3.40 3.00 37.71
CA GLU A 253 3.58 3.43 39.10
C GLU A 253 2.58 4.55 39.47
N GLY A 254 1.92 4.42 40.61
CA GLY A 254 0.85 5.33 41.08
C GLY A 254 -0.59 4.87 40.81
N SER A 255 -0.80 3.73 40.12
CA SER A 255 -2.10 3.03 40.16
C SER A 255 -2.09 2.05 41.32
N GLY A 256 -2.87 2.31 42.38
CA GLY A 256 -2.86 1.53 43.61
C GLY A 256 -2.95 0.00 43.39
N GLU A 257 -2.04 -0.72 44.06
CA GLU A 257 -2.19 -2.13 44.44
C GLU A 257 -3.38 -2.16 45.42
N PHE A 258 -4.51 -2.85 45.19
CA PHE A 258 -4.73 -4.29 45.06
C PHE A 258 -6.15 -4.50 44.47
N ASP A 259 -6.31 -5.62 43.75
CA ASP A 259 -7.58 -6.17 43.24
C ASP A 259 -8.34 -5.39 42.13
N ASP A 260 -9.16 -6.12 41.37
CA ASP A 260 -10.12 -5.63 40.35
C ASP A 260 -11.22 -4.71 40.95
N SER A 261 -11.14 -4.41 42.24
CA SER A 261 -11.96 -3.42 42.91
C SER A 261 -11.29 -2.03 42.85
N VAL A 262 -11.81 -1.20 41.95
CA VAL A 262 -12.15 0.20 42.21
C VAL A 262 -11.44 0.85 43.42
N THR A 263 -10.41 1.66 43.20
CA THR A 263 -9.93 2.57 44.24
C THR A 263 -10.85 3.79 44.35
N PHE A 264 -11.28 4.08 45.58
CA PHE A 264 -11.96 5.32 45.95
C PHE A 264 -10.91 6.39 46.27
N SER A 265 -10.83 7.46 45.49
CA SER A 265 -10.13 8.68 45.93
C SER A 265 -11.15 9.68 46.45
N GLU A 266 -11.03 10.09 47.71
CA GLU A 266 -11.79 11.23 48.24
C GLU A 266 -11.17 12.53 47.74
N SER A 267 -11.74 13.06 46.66
CA SER A 267 -11.53 14.46 46.29
C SER A 267 -12.91 15.11 46.18
N GLN A 268 -13.15 16.13 47.01
CA GLN A 268 -14.38 16.93 47.00
C GLN A 268 -15.67 16.10 47.16
N GLY A 269 -15.72 15.19 48.15
CA GLY A 269 -16.96 14.49 48.54
C GLY A 269 -17.55 13.54 47.50
N THR A 270 -16.83 13.24 46.41
CA THR A 270 -17.26 12.27 45.40
C THR A 270 -16.22 11.17 45.21
N SER A 271 -16.65 9.95 45.49
CA SER A 271 -15.92 8.71 45.25
C SER A 271 -15.70 8.47 43.75
N GLN A 272 -14.48 8.65 43.24
CA GLN A 272 -14.17 8.36 41.84
C GLN A 272 -13.37 7.07 41.67
N ARG A 273 -13.85 6.17 40.81
CA ARG A 273 -13.15 4.94 40.41
C ARG A 273 -11.99 5.30 39.48
N ILE A 274 -10.74 5.16 39.92
CA ILE A 274 -9.58 5.39 39.04
C ILE A 274 -9.16 4.06 38.39
N PRO A 275 -9.26 3.91 37.05
CA PRO A 275 -8.83 2.69 36.39
C PRO A 275 -7.31 2.57 36.39
N ARG A 276 -6.77 1.36 36.67
CA ARG A 276 -5.35 1.08 36.50
C ARG A 276 -4.93 1.30 35.05
N ILE A 277 -3.77 1.92 34.86
CA ILE A 277 -3.29 2.31 33.53
C ILE A 277 -2.21 1.32 33.09
N PRO A 278 -2.42 0.53 32.02
CA PRO A 278 -1.39 -0.36 31.51
C PRO A 278 -0.20 0.42 30.96
N ARG A 279 1.00 -0.13 31.09
CA ARG A 279 2.23 0.51 30.61
C ARG A 279 2.38 0.46 29.09
N LEU A 280 1.89 -0.60 28.45
CA LEU A 280 1.97 -0.79 27.01
C LEU A 280 0.70 -1.47 26.50
N VAL A 281 0.13 -0.98 25.40
CA VAL A 281 -1.13 -1.47 24.83
C VAL A 281 -0.99 -1.65 23.31
N LEU A 282 -1.05 -2.91 22.88
CA LEU A 282 -1.27 -3.28 21.49
C LEU A 282 -2.72 -2.98 21.10
N ARG A 283 -2.93 -2.33 19.97
CA ARG A 283 -4.26 -2.23 19.37
C ARG A 283 -4.39 -3.28 18.28
N HIS A 284 -5.27 -4.24 18.52
CA HIS A 284 -5.59 -5.32 17.60
C HIS A 284 -6.92 -5.02 16.93
N PHE A 285 -6.94 -5.02 15.60
CA PHE A 285 -8.15 -4.84 14.84
C PHE A 285 -8.54 -6.19 14.23
N PRO A 286 -9.58 -6.86 14.76
CA PRO A 286 -9.95 -8.21 14.34
C PRO A 286 -10.12 -8.31 12.83
N LEU A 287 -9.54 -9.33 12.22
CA LEU A 287 -9.54 -9.55 10.78
C LEU A 287 -10.90 -10.05 10.29
N VAL A 288 -11.48 -11.05 10.96
CA VAL A 288 -12.70 -11.74 10.51
C VAL A 288 -13.85 -10.77 10.16
N PRO A 289 -14.25 -9.82 11.04
CA PRO A 289 -15.35 -8.91 10.71
C PRO A 289 -15.05 -7.97 9.55
N ARG A 290 -13.77 -7.69 9.27
CA ARG A 290 -13.37 -6.82 8.15
C ARG A 290 -13.48 -7.55 6.82
N LEU A 291 -13.11 -8.83 6.80
CA LEU A 291 -13.28 -9.68 5.63
C LEU A 291 -14.77 -9.91 5.33
N GLN A 292 -15.59 -10.21 6.35
CA GLN A 292 -17.03 -10.36 6.18
C GLN A 292 -17.67 -9.10 5.56
N ARG A 293 -17.22 -7.90 5.95
CA ARG A 293 -17.70 -6.65 5.36
C ARG A 293 -17.42 -6.50 3.86
N LEU A 294 -16.34 -7.08 3.33
CA LEU A 294 -16.08 -7.08 1.89
C LEU A 294 -17.13 -7.87 1.12
N PHE A 295 -17.78 -8.85 1.75
CA PHE A 295 -18.86 -9.66 1.17
C PHE A 295 -20.26 -9.10 1.42
N MET A 296 -20.39 -8.00 2.18
CA MET A 296 -21.68 -7.38 2.49
C MET A 296 -22.15 -6.44 1.37
N SER A 297 -21.25 -5.74 0.68
CA SER A 297 -21.63 -4.97 -0.52
C SER A 297 -21.65 -5.88 -1.74
N SER A 298 -22.77 -5.87 -2.48
CA SER A 298 -22.93 -6.74 -3.65
C SER A 298 -21.91 -6.41 -4.74
N LYS A 299 -21.52 -5.13 -4.85
CA LYS A 299 -20.49 -4.66 -5.78
C LYS A 299 -19.11 -5.20 -5.39
N ILE A 300 -18.72 -5.06 -4.13
CA ILE A 300 -17.40 -5.50 -3.64
C ILE A 300 -17.29 -7.01 -3.63
N ALA A 301 -18.34 -7.72 -3.20
CA ALA A 301 -18.39 -9.17 -3.19
C ALA A 301 -18.20 -9.77 -4.59
N LYS A 302 -18.76 -9.13 -5.64
CA LYS A 302 -18.47 -9.48 -7.04
C LYS A 302 -16.99 -9.30 -7.37
N HIS A 303 -16.37 -8.20 -6.95
CA HIS A 303 -14.93 -7.97 -7.14
C HIS A 303 -14.03 -8.93 -6.37
N MET A 304 -14.46 -9.47 -5.23
CA MET A 304 -13.70 -10.48 -4.48
C MET A 304 -13.51 -11.79 -5.26
N ARG A 305 -14.30 -12.03 -6.30
CA ARG A 305 -14.17 -13.18 -7.20
C ARG A 305 -13.46 -12.84 -8.52
N TRP A 306 -13.06 -11.59 -8.71
CA TRP A 306 -12.51 -11.08 -9.97
C TRP A 306 -11.34 -11.90 -10.49
N HIS A 307 -10.43 -12.31 -9.62
CA HIS A 307 -9.25 -13.11 -10.00
C HIS A 307 -9.61 -14.44 -10.70
N LYS A 308 -10.77 -15.03 -10.39
CA LYS A 308 -11.30 -16.25 -11.01
C LYS A 308 -12.18 -15.95 -12.22
N ASP A 309 -13.05 -14.96 -12.09
CA ASP A 309 -14.10 -14.68 -13.08
C ASP A 309 -13.61 -13.87 -14.29
N ARG A 310 -12.43 -13.23 -14.21
CA ARG A 310 -11.85 -12.49 -15.33
C ARG A 310 -11.45 -13.42 -16.49
N LYS A 311 -11.64 -12.93 -17.72
CA LYS A 311 -11.06 -13.57 -18.92
C LYS A 311 -9.57 -13.22 -19.00
N ARG A 312 -8.70 -14.20 -18.76
CA ARG A 312 -7.26 -14.04 -18.99
C ARG A 312 -6.96 -14.18 -20.48
N VAL A 313 -6.74 -13.05 -21.15
CA VAL A 313 -6.44 -12.99 -22.60
C VAL A 313 -5.07 -13.61 -22.90
N ASP A 314 -4.03 -13.26 -22.11
CA ASP A 314 -2.66 -13.74 -22.31
C ASP A 314 -2.15 -14.50 -21.08
N LYS A 315 -1.78 -15.77 -21.26
CA LYS A 315 -1.17 -16.59 -20.19
C LYS A 315 0.28 -16.19 -19.88
N ASP A 316 0.95 -15.55 -20.82
CA ASP A 316 2.36 -15.16 -20.69
C ASP A 316 2.54 -13.74 -20.13
N VAL A 317 1.45 -13.06 -19.78
CA VAL A 317 1.45 -11.72 -19.17
C VAL A 317 0.95 -11.81 -17.74
N LEU A 318 1.70 -11.18 -16.83
CA LEU A 318 1.37 -11.00 -15.42
C LEU A 318 0.91 -9.56 -15.21
N ARG A 319 -0.28 -9.39 -14.62
CA ARG A 319 -0.89 -8.08 -14.30
C ARG A 319 -1.30 -7.97 -12.83
N HIS A 320 -1.37 -9.11 -12.14
CA HIS A 320 -1.86 -9.20 -10.78
C HIS A 320 -1.17 -10.36 -10.03
N PRO A 321 -1.00 -10.31 -8.69
CA PRO A 321 -0.47 -11.43 -7.89
C PRO A 321 -1.07 -12.82 -8.20
N SER A 322 -2.34 -12.86 -8.58
CA SER A 322 -3.03 -14.10 -8.98
C SER A 322 -2.59 -14.69 -10.33
N ASP A 323 -1.78 -13.97 -11.11
CA ASP A 323 -1.13 -14.51 -12.31
C ASP A 323 0.20 -15.22 -11.97
N SER A 324 0.70 -15.08 -10.75
CA SER A 324 2.03 -15.56 -10.36
C SER A 324 2.08 -17.05 -10.06
N LYS A 325 3.26 -17.65 -10.28
CA LYS A 325 3.55 -19.04 -9.87
C LYS A 325 3.38 -19.26 -8.37
N ALA A 326 3.52 -18.22 -7.54
CA ALA A 326 3.34 -18.33 -6.10
C ALA A 326 1.87 -18.53 -5.71
N TRP A 327 0.94 -17.90 -6.44
CA TRP A 327 -0.49 -18.13 -6.29
C TRP A 327 -0.87 -19.53 -6.76
N GLU A 328 -0.44 -19.90 -7.97
CA GLU A 328 -0.66 -21.23 -8.55
C GLU A 328 -0.16 -22.34 -7.62
N LYS A 329 1.04 -22.18 -7.04
CA LYS A 329 1.62 -23.16 -6.11
C LYS A 329 0.76 -23.38 -4.87
N LEU A 330 0.12 -22.34 -4.33
CA LEU A 330 -0.81 -22.49 -3.20
C LEU A 330 -2.04 -23.28 -3.65
N ASP A 331 -2.63 -22.90 -4.78
CA ASP A 331 -3.85 -23.51 -5.31
C ASP A 331 -3.64 -25.00 -5.64
N ASP A 332 -2.50 -25.35 -6.23
CA ASP A 332 -2.11 -26.73 -6.52
C ASP A 332 -1.88 -27.55 -5.25
N SER A 333 -1.32 -26.93 -4.21
CA SER A 333 -1.02 -27.62 -2.95
C SER A 333 -2.27 -27.79 -2.08
N PHE A 334 -3.28 -26.94 -2.27
CA PHE A 334 -4.52 -26.94 -1.48
C PHE A 334 -5.76 -26.74 -2.38
N PRO A 335 -6.15 -27.75 -3.18
CA PRO A 335 -7.29 -27.64 -4.10
C PRO A 335 -8.61 -27.30 -3.40
N ASP A 336 -8.84 -27.81 -2.19
CA ASP A 336 -10.06 -27.53 -1.41
C ASP A 336 -10.17 -26.05 -1.04
N PHE A 337 -9.04 -25.38 -0.78
CA PHE A 337 -9.02 -23.93 -0.54
C PHE A 337 -9.26 -23.17 -1.85
N ALA A 338 -8.69 -23.62 -2.96
CA ALA A 338 -8.84 -22.97 -4.26
C ALA A 338 -10.22 -23.18 -4.91
N ALA A 339 -10.95 -24.22 -4.51
CA ALA A 339 -12.25 -24.60 -5.06
C ALA A 339 -13.30 -23.48 -4.90
N ASP A 340 -13.32 -22.80 -3.75
CA ASP A 340 -14.18 -21.64 -3.54
C ASP A 340 -13.43 -20.33 -3.87
N PRO A 341 -13.78 -19.62 -4.95
CA PRO A 341 -13.13 -18.36 -5.32
C PRO A 341 -13.40 -17.23 -4.32
N ARG A 342 -14.32 -17.40 -3.36
CA ARG A 342 -14.55 -16.42 -2.30
C ARG A 342 -13.52 -16.54 -1.17
N ASN A 343 -12.71 -17.60 -1.13
CA ASN A 343 -11.62 -17.70 -0.15
C ASN A 343 -10.57 -16.61 -0.39
N VAL A 344 -10.15 -15.97 0.70
CA VAL A 344 -9.40 -14.72 0.66
C VAL A 344 -7.88 -14.96 0.72
N ARG A 345 -7.12 -14.33 -0.17
CA ARG A 345 -5.65 -14.33 -0.15
C ARG A 345 -5.14 -12.95 0.19
N LEU A 346 -4.29 -12.87 1.19
CA LEU A 346 -3.84 -11.62 1.80
C LEU A 346 -2.31 -11.46 1.66
N GLY A 347 -1.86 -10.22 1.47
CA GLY A 347 -0.47 -9.82 1.65
C GLY A 347 -0.29 -9.01 2.92
N LEU A 348 0.79 -9.22 3.67
CA LEU A 348 1.10 -8.45 4.89
C LEU A 348 2.22 -7.47 4.64
N SER A 349 2.12 -6.24 5.16
CA SER A 349 3.23 -5.30 5.19
C SER A 349 3.36 -4.64 6.56
N THR A 350 4.59 -4.36 6.98
CA THR A 350 4.86 -3.66 8.23
C THR A 350 6.21 -2.96 8.17
N ASP A 351 6.26 -1.76 8.74
CA ASP A 351 7.49 -0.99 8.92
C ASP A 351 7.36 -0.08 10.15
N GLY A 352 8.49 0.37 10.68
CA GLY A 352 8.56 1.29 11.81
C GLY A 352 8.54 2.75 11.37
N PHE A 353 7.57 3.52 11.86
CA PHE A 353 7.54 4.97 11.64
C PHE A 353 7.62 5.76 12.95
N ASN A 354 8.13 6.99 12.85
CA ASN A 354 8.27 7.90 13.97
C ASN A 354 7.37 9.14 13.77
N PRO A 355 6.21 9.23 14.46
CA PRO A 355 5.30 10.37 14.32
C PRO A 355 5.92 11.69 14.78
N GLY A 356 6.90 11.67 15.69
CA GLY A 356 7.57 12.85 16.24
C GLY A 356 8.98 13.05 15.72
N ALA A 357 9.30 12.52 14.52
CA ALA A 357 10.65 12.63 13.94
C ALA A 357 11.10 14.09 13.78
N HIS A 358 10.19 14.97 13.39
CA HIS A 358 10.42 16.41 13.26
C HIS A 358 10.70 17.11 14.60
N LEU A 359 10.29 16.50 15.72
CA LEU A 359 10.54 16.98 17.09
C LEU A 359 11.79 16.35 17.72
N GLY A 360 12.58 15.57 16.95
CA GLY A 360 13.79 14.90 17.45
C GLY A 360 13.53 13.77 18.45
N THR A 361 12.27 13.35 18.63
CA THR A 361 11.91 12.27 19.56
C THR A 361 12.36 10.92 19.02
N LYS A 362 12.86 10.03 19.88
CA LYS A 362 13.14 8.62 19.53
C LYS A 362 11.90 7.79 19.84
N TYR A 363 10.98 7.71 18.88
CA TYR A 363 9.75 6.93 19.00
C TYR A 363 9.57 6.08 17.75
N SER A 364 9.11 4.84 17.89
CA SER A 364 8.87 3.93 16.77
C SER A 364 7.57 3.18 16.99
N ILE A 365 6.60 3.42 16.11
CA ILE A 365 5.31 2.72 16.03
C ILE A 365 5.37 1.79 14.82
N TRP A 366 4.82 0.59 14.95
CA TRP A 366 4.79 -0.39 13.88
C TRP A 366 3.35 -0.77 13.55
N PRO A 367 2.74 -0.18 12.49
CA PRO A 367 1.50 -0.68 11.93
C PRO A 367 1.76 -1.99 11.16
N VAL A 368 0.79 -2.89 11.20
CA VAL A 368 0.74 -4.10 10.38
C VAL A 368 -0.49 -3.98 9.49
N PHE A 369 -0.27 -3.94 8.18
CA PHE A 369 -1.31 -3.83 7.17
C PHE A 369 -1.53 -5.15 6.47
N LEU A 370 -2.77 -5.40 6.07
CA LEU A 370 -3.18 -6.51 5.22
C LEU A 370 -3.88 -5.99 3.97
N VAL A 371 -3.58 -6.63 2.83
CA VAL A 371 -4.14 -6.29 1.52
C VAL A 371 -4.83 -7.52 0.92
N PRO A 372 -6.13 -7.46 0.59
CA PRO A 372 -6.85 -8.56 -0.05
C PRO A 372 -6.55 -8.60 -1.56
N TYR A 373 -5.74 -9.56 -1.99
CA TYR A 373 -5.41 -9.76 -3.41
C TYR A 373 -6.55 -10.43 -4.20
N ASN A 374 -7.71 -10.64 -3.61
CA ASN A 374 -8.88 -11.10 -4.35
C ASN A 374 -9.43 -10.00 -5.28
N LEU A 375 -9.28 -8.75 -4.85
CA LEU A 375 -9.76 -7.56 -5.54
C LEU A 375 -8.93 -7.26 -6.81
N PRO A 376 -9.51 -6.55 -7.79
CA PRO A 376 -8.81 -6.18 -9.01
C PRO A 376 -7.66 -5.17 -8.75
N PRO A 377 -6.69 -5.05 -9.69
CA PRO A 377 -5.50 -4.21 -9.54
C PRO A 377 -5.79 -2.74 -9.23
N TRP A 378 -6.89 -2.19 -9.74
CA TRP A 378 -7.29 -0.80 -9.52
C TRP A 378 -7.97 -0.57 -8.15
N MET A 379 -8.27 -1.64 -7.41
CA MET A 379 -8.89 -1.55 -6.08
C MET A 379 -7.96 -2.05 -4.97
N CYS A 380 -7.27 -3.18 -5.16
CA CYS A 380 -6.64 -3.90 -4.04
C CYS A 380 -5.65 -3.06 -3.22
N MET A 381 -4.94 -2.12 -3.85
CA MET A 381 -3.95 -1.24 -3.20
C MET A 381 -4.48 0.17 -2.87
N THR A 382 -5.78 0.43 -2.96
CA THR A 382 -6.35 1.73 -2.57
C THR A 382 -6.66 1.80 -1.07
N SER A 383 -6.67 3.01 -0.52
CA SER A 383 -6.82 3.27 0.93
C SER A 383 -7.95 2.49 1.63
N PRO A 384 -9.17 2.36 1.05
CA PRO A 384 -10.28 1.64 1.69
C PRO A 384 -10.01 0.14 1.92
N TYR A 385 -9.17 -0.47 1.08
CA TYR A 385 -8.91 -1.92 1.10
C TYR A 385 -7.60 -2.30 1.79
N ILE A 386 -6.78 -1.32 2.19
CA ILE A 386 -5.61 -1.55 3.04
C ILE A 386 -6.06 -1.62 4.51
N MET A 387 -6.14 -2.83 5.05
CA MET A 387 -6.63 -3.06 6.40
C MET A 387 -5.50 -2.95 7.42
N LEU A 388 -5.59 -1.99 8.35
CA LEU A 388 -4.72 -1.95 9.53
C LEU A 388 -5.11 -3.03 10.54
N SER A 389 -4.34 -4.12 10.67
CA SER A 389 -4.64 -5.24 11.59
C SER A 389 -4.04 -5.07 12.97
N LEU A 390 -2.83 -4.51 13.07
CA LEU A 390 -2.17 -4.28 14.36
C LEU A 390 -1.54 -2.89 14.38
N LEU A 391 -1.60 -2.23 15.54
CA LEU A 391 -0.81 -1.05 15.82
C LEU A 391 0.06 -1.29 17.06
N ILE A 392 1.31 -1.65 16.81
CA ILE A 392 2.29 -1.96 17.85
C ILE A 392 2.84 -0.64 18.41
N PRO A 393 2.70 -0.39 19.72
CA PRO A 393 3.09 0.88 20.34
C PRO A 393 4.61 1.03 20.46
N GLY A 394 5.07 2.29 20.45
CA GLY A 394 6.44 2.66 20.82
C GLY A 394 6.65 2.73 22.34
N PRO A 395 7.81 3.23 22.81
CA PRO A 395 8.79 4.02 22.05
C PRO A 395 9.84 3.20 21.30
N LYS A 396 10.03 1.92 21.66
CA LYS A 396 11.10 1.08 21.11
C LYS A 396 10.55 0.17 20.00
N SER A 397 11.24 0.10 18.86
CA SER A 397 10.96 -0.90 17.81
C SER A 397 10.88 -2.32 18.40
N PRO A 398 9.94 -3.17 17.94
CA PRO A 398 9.84 -4.54 18.42
C PRO A 398 11.03 -5.40 18.01
N GLY A 399 11.69 -5.12 16.87
CA GLY A 399 12.77 -5.97 16.36
C GLY A 399 12.30 -7.42 16.20
N ASN A 400 13.10 -8.40 16.62
CA ASN A 400 12.67 -9.80 16.63
C ASN A 400 11.52 -10.08 17.60
N ASP A 401 11.19 -9.21 18.55
CA ASP A 401 10.09 -9.47 19.48
C ASP A 401 8.73 -9.16 18.81
N ILE A 402 8.71 -8.85 17.51
CA ILE A 402 7.50 -8.58 16.72
C ILE A 402 6.50 -9.74 16.74
N ASP A 403 6.98 -10.99 16.80
CA ASP A 403 6.12 -12.17 16.78
C ASP A 403 5.16 -12.20 17.97
N VAL A 404 5.59 -11.74 19.15
CA VAL A 404 4.73 -11.60 20.33
C VAL A 404 3.50 -10.76 20.00
N PHE A 405 3.68 -9.70 19.21
CA PHE A 405 2.57 -8.83 18.80
C PHE A 405 1.75 -9.38 17.63
N LEU A 406 2.34 -10.27 16.82
CA LEU A 406 1.66 -10.92 15.70
C LEU A 406 0.76 -12.09 16.15
N GLU A 407 0.95 -12.61 17.36
CA GLU A 407 0.16 -13.75 17.89
C GLU A 407 -1.36 -13.64 17.69
N PRO A 408 -2.04 -12.51 18.01
CA PRO A 408 -3.49 -12.44 17.84
C PRO A 408 -3.91 -12.58 16.38
N LEU A 409 -3.12 -12.02 15.46
CA LEU A 409 -3.39 -12.09 14.03
C LEU A 409 -3.13 -13.50 13.47
N ILE A 410 -2.06 -14.16 13.92
CA ILE A 410 -1.75 -15.54 13.53
C ILE A 410 -2.83 -16.51 14.03
N ASP A 411 -3.35 -16.31 15.25
CA ASP A 411 -4.46 -17.11 15.76
C ASP A 411 -5.71 -16.99 14.86
N GLU A 412 -6.07 -15.76 14.44
CA GLU A 412 -7.20 -15.56 13.49
C GLU A 412 -6.95 -16.23 12.13
N PHE A 413 -5.73 -16.18 11.62
CA PHE A 413 -5.37 -16.87 10.37
C PHE A 413 -5.43 -18.41 10.51
N GLN A 414 -5.05 -18.96 11.66
CA GLN A 414 -5.18 -20.40 11.92
C GLN A 414 -6.66 -20.81 11.93
N GLU A 415 -7.51 -20.06 12.64
CA GLU A 415 -8.95 -20.31 12.69
C GLU A 415 -9.61 -20.21 11.29
N LEU A 416 -9.29 -19.15 10.54
CA LEU A 416 -9.77 -18.95 9.17
C LEU A 416 -9.31 -20.07 8.21
N TRP A 417 -8.13 -20.65 8.42
CA TRP A 417 -7.61 -21.70 7.55
C TRP A 417 -8.18 -23.08 7.90
N GLU A 418 -8.15 -23.46 9.18
CA GLU A 418 -8.53 -24.79 9.65
C GLU A 418 -10.04 -24.97 9.60
N VAL A 419 -10.79 -24.08 10.26
CA VAL A 419 -12.24 -24.18 10.41
C VAL A 419 -12.95 -23.34 9.34
N GLY A 420 -12.49 -22.11 9.13
CA GLY A 420 -13.22 -21.10 8.35
C GLY A 420 -14.35 -20.46 9.14
N VAL A 421 -14.94 -19.40 8.58
CA VAL A 421 -16.03 -18.65 9.21
C VAL A 421 -17.22 -18.54 8.27
N LYS A 422 -18.41 -18.92 8.76
CA LYS A 422 -19.67 -18.74 8.02
C LYS A 422 -19.88 -17.27 7.69
N THR A 423 -20.01 -16.98 6.40
CA THR A 423 -20.07 -15.62 5.85
C THR A 423 -21.15 -15.56 4.78
N TYR A 424 -21.93 -14.47 4.78
CA TYR A 424 -22.93 -14.20 3.76
C TYR A 424 -22.30 -13.41 2.61
N ASP A 425 -22.43 -13.91 1.39
CA ASP A 425 -22.06 -13.21 0.16
C ASP A 425 -23.30 -12.55 -0.43
N SER A 426 -23.37 -11.22 -0.37
CA SER A 426 -24.52 -10.45 -0.86
C SER A 426 -24.65 -10.43 -2.38
N HIS A 427 -23.58 -10.74 -3.12
CA HIS A 427 -23.66 -10.85 -4.57
C HIS A 427 -24.34 -12.16 -5.00
N SER A 428 -23.94 -13.29 -4.42
CA SER A 428 -24.57 -14.59 -4.70
C SER A 428 -25.81 -14.88 -3.87
N ARG A 429 -26.07 -14.07 -2.83
CA ARG A 429 -27.13 -14.24 -1.83
C ARG A 429 -27.06 -15.60 -1.12
N GLN A 430 -25.85 -16.09 -0.86
CA GLN A 430 -25.61 -17.39 -0.27
C GLN A 430 -24.62 -17.30 0.87
N ASN A 431 -24.80 -18.18 1.86
CA ASN A 431 -23.80 -18.39 2.89
C ASN A 431 -22.71 -19.32 2.36
N PHE A 432 -21.48 -19.04 2.73
CA PHE A 432 -20.33 -19.89 2.46
C PHE A 432 -19.41 -19.93 3.67
N ASN A 433 -18.53 -20.93 3.72
CA ASN A 433 -17.52 -21.01 4.77
C ASN A 433 -16.25 -20.31 4.29
N MET A 434 -16.08 -19.04 4.69
CA MET A 434 -14.95 -18.23 4.26
C MET A 434 -13.67 -18.70 4.93
N LYS A 435 -12.67 -19.05 4.11
CA LYS A 435 -11.29 -19.27 4.55
C LYS A 435 -10.38 -18.14 4.08
N ALA A 436 -9.25 -17.98 4.75
CA ALA A 436 -8.25 -16.99 4.37
C ALA A 436 -6.82 -17.53 4.48
N ALA A 437 -5.94 -17.05 3.60
CA ALA A 437 -4.53 -17.39 3.58
C ALA A 437 -3.64 -16.14 3.39
N LEU A 438 -2.63 -16.01 4.23
CA LEU A 438 -1.52 -15.06 4.02
C LEU A 438 -0.52 -15.63 3.00
N LEU A 439 -0.33 -14.96 1.85
CA LEU A 439 0.59 -15.42 0.79
C LEU A 439 2.06 -15.06 1.05
N TRP A 440 2.32 -13.85 1.54
CA TRP A 440 3.68 -13.37 1.82
C TRP A 440 3.66 -12.09 2.63
N THR A 441 4.81 -11.73 3.17
CA THR A 441 5.07 -10.41 3.73
C THR A 441 5.81 -9.51 2.74
N MET A 442 5.62 -8.19 2.78
CA MET A 442 6.37 -7.19 2.02
C MET A 442 6.97 -6.18 2.99
N SER A 443 8.28 -5.98 2.93
CA SER A 443 8.98 -5.13 3.90
C SER A 443 10.34 -4.65 3.37
N ASP A 444 10.89 -3.60 3.97
CA ASP A 444 12.28 -3.24 3.75
C ASP A 444 13.24 -4.33 4.28
N PHE A 445 14.53 -4.23 3.99
CA PHE A 445 15.49 -5.30 4.33
C PHE A 445 15.69 -5.51 5.85
N PRO A 446 15.74 -4.47 6.69
CA PRO A 446 15.68 -4.61 8.14
C PRO A 446 14.41 -5.30 8.67
N ALA A 447 13.21 -4.86 8.25
CA ALA A 447 11.94 -5.44 8.70
C ALA A 447 11.77 -6.87 8.16
N TYR A 448 12.27 -7.17 6.96
CA TYR A 448 12.39 -8.53 6.44
C TYR A 448 13.13 -9.41 7.44
N GLY A 449 14.25 -8.95 8.00
CA GLY A 449 15.02 -9.71 8.99
C GLY A 449 14.31 -9.93 10.33
N ASN A 450 13.36 -9.06 10.68
CA ASN A 450 12.52 -9.24 11.87
C ASN A 450 11.41 -10.27 11.64
N LEU A 451 10.78 -10.25 10.45
CA LEU A 451 9.67 -11.14 10.07
C LEU A 451 10.13 -12.54 9.67
N SER A 452 11.12 -12.63 8.78
CA SER A 452 11.71 -13.90 8.34
C SER A 452 12.62 -14.52 9.40
N CYS A 453 13.11 -13.70 10.34
CA CYS A 453 14.06 -14.10 11.37
C CYS A 453 15.46 -14.46 10.87
N TRP A 454 15.69 -14.37 9.56
CA TRP A 454 17.02 -14.42 8.97
C TRP A 454 17.80 -13.15 9.37
N SER A 455 19.02 -13.29 9.87
CA SER A 455 19.84 -12.12 10.15
C SER A 455 20.31 -11.46 8.84
N THR A 456 19.71 -10.32 8.53
CA THR A 456 20.06 -9.43 7.40
C THR A 456 21.29 -8.57 7.66
N CYS A 457 22.04 -8.86 8.74
CA CYS A 457 23.26 -8.17 9.12
C CYS A 457 24.46 -9.12 9.09
N GLY A 458 25.63 -8.59 8.71
CA GLY A 458 26.89 -9.34 8.70
C GLY A 458 27.13 -10.13 7.42
N LYS A 459 28.00 -11.15 7.51
CA LYS A 459 28.55 -11.88 6.36
C LYS A 459 27.54 -12.72 5.56
N LEU A 460 26.50 -13.24 6.21
CA LEU A 460 25.49 -14.10 5.59
C LEU A 460 24.14 -13.37 5.47
N ALA A 461 24.18 -12.06 5.16
CA ALA A 461 22.97 -11.25 5.15
C ALA A 461 21.95 -11.65 4.08
N CYS A 462 22.37 -12.29 2.99
CA CYS A 462 21.47 -12.63 1.89
C CYS A 462 20.55 -13.80 2.27
N PRO A 463 19.22 -13.58 2.32
CA PRO A 463 18.27 -14.61 2.72
C PRO A 463 17.99 -15.63 1.61
N THR A 464 18.53 -15.44 0.42
CA THR A 464 18.42 -16.39 -0.70
C THR A 464 19.67 -17.26 -0.80
N CYS A 465 20.86 -16.66 -0.60
CA CYS A 465 22.12 -17.37 -0.72
C CYS A 465 22.51 -18.13 0.57
N HIS A 466 21.97 -17.75 1.73
CA HIS A 466 22.23 -18.39 3.03
C HIS A 466 23.73 -18.61 3.31
N LYS A 467 24.13 -19.83 3.69
CA LYS A 467 25.51 -20.26 3.91
C LYS A 467 26.41 -20.12 2.67
N HIS A 468 25.82 -20.05 1.48
CA HIS A 468 26.52 -19.85 0.21
C HIS A 468 26.67 -18.36 -0.16
N THR A 469 26.29 -17.44 0.73
CA THR A 469 26.53 -16.01 0.54
C THR A 469 28.03 -15.74 0.42
N TRP A 470 28.44 -15.31 -0.77
CA TRP A 470 29.80 -14.86 -0.99
C TRP A 470 29.98 -13.48 -0.35
N HIS A 471 30.97 -13.37 0.54
CA HIS A 471 31.33 -12.11 1.19
C HIS A 471 32.85 -12.00 1.33
N LYS A 472 33.34 -10.77 1.42
CA LYS A 472 34.72 -10.45 1.81
C LYS A 472 34.70 -9.22 2.72
N ARG A 473 35.27 -9.37 3.91
CA ARG A 473 35.53 -8.23 4.81
C ARG A 473 36.61 -7.35 4.20
N LEU A 474 36.28 -6.09 3.95
CA LEU A 474 37.25 -5.09 3.52
C LEU A 474 38.13 -4.64 4.70
N LYS A 475 39.45 -4.72 4.53
CA LYS A 475 40.45 -4.51 5.59
C LYS A 475 40.52 -3.05 6.06
N HIS A 476 40.44 -2.11 5.13
CA HIS A 476 40.55 -0.68 5.41
C HIS A 476 39.17 -0.03 5.62
N GLY A 477 38.18 -0.45 4.83
CA GLY A 477 36.79 0.02 4.94
C GLY A 477 36.03 -0.55 6.13
N SER A 478 36.45 -1.70 6.68
CA SER A 478 35.77 -2.43 7.75
C SER A 478 34.30 -2.70 7.45
N LYS A 479 34.00 -3.08 6.20
CA LYS A 479 32.65 -3.44 5.73
C LYS A 479 32.64 -4.82 5.12
N GLU A 480 31.50 -5.51 5.21
CA GLU A 480 31.24 -6.69 4.39
C GLU A 480 30.96 -6.23 2.96
N CYS A 481 31.71 -6.78 2.00
CA CYS A 481 31.48 -6.61 0.58
C CYS A 481 30.93 -7.93 0.03
N PHE A 482 29.71 -7.89 -0.50
CA PHE A 482 29.12 -9.00 -1.21
C PHE A 482 29.59 -8.96 -2.65
N LYS A 483 30.29 -10.01 -3.07
CA LYS A 483 30.68 -10.24 -4.47
C LYS A 483 30.08 -11.57 -4.93
N GLY A 484 30.56 -12.09 -6.05
CA GLY A 484 30.09 -13.37 -6.58
C GLY A 484 28.93 -13.23 -7.57
N THR A 485 28.72 -12.04 -8.14
CA THR A 485 27.79 -11.82 -9.25
C THR A 485 28.02 -12.79 -10.41
N ARG A 486 29.29 -13.16 -10.67
CA ARG A 486 29.67 -14.10 -11.73
C ARG A 486 29.09 -15.51 -11.54
N MET A 487 28.67 -15.89 -10.34
CA MET A 487 27.98 -17.17 -10.07
C MET A 487 26.61 -17.25 -10.74
N PHE A 488 26.01 -16.10 -11.07
CA PHE A 488 24.71 -16.01 -11.76
C PHE A 488 24.83 -15.87 -13.28
N LEU A 489 26.05 -15.80 -13.83
CA LEU A 489 26.26 -15.84 -15.29
C LEU A 489 26.08 -17.26 -15.82
N GLU A 490 25.78 -17.41 -17.11
CA GLU A 490 25.74 -18.74 -17.75
C GLU A 490 27.07 -19.52 -17.57
N PRO A 491 27.05 -20.85 -17.42
CA PRO A 491 28.24 -21.65 -17.11
C PRO A 491 29.42 -21.50 -18.07
N ASP A 492 29.14 -21.26 -19.35
CA ASP A 492 30.11 -21.07 -20.44
C ASP A 492 30.51 -19.60 -20.66
N HIS A 493 29.90 -18.66 -19.91
CA HIS A 493 30.14 -17.24 -20.09
C HIS A 493 31.62 -16.87 -19.85
N ARG A 494 32.24 -16.18 -20.82
CA ARG A 494 33.69 -15.85 -20.80
C ARG A 494 34.19 -15.20 -19.50
N TRP A 495 33.39 -14.33 -18.88
CA TRP A 495 33.78 -13.63 -17.64
C TRP A 495 33.90 -14.54 -16.41
N ARG A 496 33.31 -15.74 -16.43
CA ARG A 496 33.59 -16.77 -15.41
C ARG A 496 35.06 -17.17 -15.40
N ASN A 497 35.77 -17.07 -16.54
CA ASN A 497 37.18 -17.39 -16.66
C ASN A 497 38.12 -16.16 -16.59
N ASP A 498 37.55 -14.94 -16.56
CA ASP A 498 38.31 -13.69 -16.58
C ASP A 498 38.83 -13.35 -15.18
N LYS A 499 40.08 -13.73 -14.91
CA LYS A 499 40.76 -13.42 -13.64
C LYS A 499 41.19 -11.96 -13.56
N LYS A 500 41.57 -11.37 -14.70
CA LYS A 500 42.30 -10.09 -14.74
C LYS A 500 41.38 -8.91 -14.49
N SER A 501 40.16 -8.94 -15.02
CA SER A 501 39.19 -7.85 -14.85
C SER A 501 38.36 -7.94 -13.56
N PHE A 502 38.46 -9.05 -12.81
CA PHE A 502 37.67 -9.30 -11.61
C PHE A 502 38.58 -9.60 -10.41
N ASP A 503 38.25 -10.61 -9.59
CA ASP A 503 38.84 -10.90 -8.28
C ASP A 503 40.09 -11.82 -8.32
N GLY A 504 40.67 -12.08 -9.50
CA GLY A 504 41.80 -12.98 -9.67
C GLY A 504 41.43 -14.47 -9.77
N GLU A 505 40.16 -14.83 -9.57
CA GLU A 505 39.71 -16.22 -9.52
C GLU A 505 38.82 -16.63 -10.72
N LYS A 506 38.82 -17.93 -11.03
CA LYS A 506 37.85 -18.52 -11.97
C LYS A 506 36.60 -18.89 -11.20
N GLU A 507 35.43 -18.48 -11.70
CA GLU A 507 34.15 -18.82 -11.12
C GLU A 507 33.57 -20.10 -11.76
N ARG A 508 33.39 -21.14 -10.95
CA ARG A 508 32.87 -22.45 -11.40
C ARG A 508 31.62 -22.86 -10.64
N ARG A 509 31.24 -22.14 -9.59
CA ARG A 509 30.09 -22.51 -8.76
C ARG A 509 28.77 -22.28 -9.50
N PRO A 510 27.74 -23.08 -9.20
CA PRO A 510 26.38 -22.78 -9.61
C PRO A 510 25.79 -21.64 -8.76
N PRO A 511 24.71 -21.00 -9.21
CA PRO A 511 23.94 -20.10 -8.35
C PRO A 511 23.40 -20.87 -7.13
N PRO A 512 23.30 -20.22 -5.95
CA PRO A 512 22.78 -20.87 -4.76
C PRO A 512 21.28 -21.18 -4.90
N ILE A 513 20.87 -22.33 -4.36
CA ILE A 513 19.47 -22.76 -4.33
C ILE A 513 18.82 -22.19 -3.04
N PRO A 514 17.71 -21.45 -3.14
CA PRO A 514 16.98 -20.96 -1.97
C PRO A 514 16.40 -22.13 -1.15
N LEU A 515 16.36 -22.01 0.17
CA LEU A 515 15.74 -23.03 1.01
C LEU A 515 14.21 -23.04 0.86
N SER A 516 13.65 -24.24 0.72
CA SER A 516 12.22 -24.48 0.83
C SER A 516 11.75 -24.25 2.27
N GLY A 517 10.43 -24.08 2.45
CA GLY A 517 9.89 -23.90 3.80
C GLY A 517 10.01 -25.17 4.65
N ASP A 518 9.91 -26.35 4.04
CA ASP A 518 10.07 -27.63 4.75
C ASP A 518 11.51 -27.83 5.21
N GLU A 519 12.52 -27.53 4.37
CA GLU A 519 13.93 -27.57 4.78
C GLU A 519 14.23 -26.60 5.94
N ILE A 520 13.55 -25.45 5.98
CA ILE A 520 13.66 -24.52 7.11
C ILE A 520 13.07 -25.16 8.37
N LEU A 521 11.90 -25.78 8.30
CA LEU A 521 11.29 -26.48 9.45
C LEU A 521 12.19 -27.60 9.96
N GLU A 522 12.72 -28.44 9.07
CA GLU A 522 13.65 -29.52 9.41
C GLU A 522 14.92 -28.98 10.07
N ALA A 523 15.45 -27.86 9.58
CA ALA A 523 16.63 -27.23 10.17
C ALA A 523 16.38 -26.69 11.60
N PHE A 524 15.11 -26.50 11.98
CA PHE A 524 14.70 -26.10 13.33
C PHE A 524 14.23 -27.27 14.20
N ASP A 525 14.24 -28.50 13.70
CA ASP A 525 13.88 -29.66 14.50
C ASP A 525 14.86 -29.84 15.67
N GLY A 526 14.33 -30.09 16.86
CA GLY A 526 15.10 -30.13 18.11
C GLY A 526 15.67 -28.78 18.58
N VAL A 527 15.46 -27.66 17.87
CA VAL A 527 15.88 -26.33 18.32
C VAL A 527 14.85 -25.78 19.33
N PRO A 528 15.27 -25.39 20.54
CA PRO A 528 14.33 -24.89 21.54
C PRO A 528 13.68 -23.57 21.11
N ASN A 529 12.41 -23.40 21.47
CA ASN A 529 11.68 -22.15 21.23
C ASN A 529 12.37 -20.95 21.88
N VAL A 530 12.36 -19.82 21.16
CA VAL A 530 12.99 -18.59 21.63
C VAL A 530 12.14 -17.94 22.72
N ILE A 531 12.78 -17.56 23.82
CA ILE A 531 12.16 -16.75 24.87
C ILE A 531 12.33 -15.28 24.50
N PHE A 532 11.21 -14.56 24.30
CA PHE A 532 11.21 -13.15 23.93
C PHE A 532 11.52 -12.23 25.11
N GLY A 533 12.04 -11.01 24.81
CA GLY A 533 12.23 -9.98 25.82
C GLY A 533 13.51 -9.13 25.69
N LYS A 534 13.38 -7.81 25.86
CA LYS A 534 14.47 -6.82 25.70
C LYS A 534 15.47 -6.73 26.85
N LYS A 535 15.14 -7.23 28.05
CA LYS A 535 16.04 -7.17 29.23
C LYS A 535 17.15 -8.21 29.22
N ARG A 536 17.05 -9.24 28.39
CA ARG A 536 18.06 -10.31 28.34
C ARG A 536 19.16 -9.92 27.35
N LYS A 537 20.42 -9.97 27.79
CA LYS A 537 21.55 -10.02 26.85
C LYS A 537 21.34 -11.27 26.01
N ARG A 538 21.12 -11.10 24.71
CA ARG A 538 21.12 -12.21 23.76
C ARG A 538 22.56 -12.74 23.71
N THR A 539 22.89 -13.67 24.60
CA THR A 539 24.13 -14.44 24.52
C THR A 539 24.10 -15.25 23.23
N ASP A 540 25.27 -15.58 22.68
CA ASP A 540 25.49 -16.21 21.36
C ASP A 540 24.74 -17.53 21.08
N ARG A 541 23.88 -17.99 21.99
CA ARG A 541 23.08 -19.23 21.91
C ARG A 541 21.91 -19.21 20.92
N TYR A 542 21.70 -18.14 20.14
CA TYR A 542 20.53 -17.99 19.25
C TYR A 542 20.90 -17.74 17.79
N LEU A 543 22.06 -18.19 17.34
CA LEU A 543 22.44 -18.14 15.92
C LEU A 543 22.67 -19.57 15.44
N PHE A 544 21.58 -20.34 15.31
CA PHE A 544 21.61 -21.51 14.45
C PHE A 544 21.78 -21.01 13.01
N ASP A 545 22.99 -21.17 12.45
CA ASP A 545 23.30 -20.87 11.05
C ASP A 545 22.72 -19.54 10.50
N GLN A 546 22.84 -18.44 11.26
CA GLN A 546 22.37 -17.06 10.95
C GLN A 546 20.89 -16.78 11.27
N TRP A 547 20.09 -17.79 11.60
CA TRP A 547 18.72 -17.60 12.05
C TRP A 547 18.65 -17.13 13.50
N LYS A 548 17.72 -16.22 13.80
CA LYS A 548 17.52 -15.69 15.16
C LYS A 548 16.42 -16.42 15.94
N LYS A 549 15.49 -17.07 15.23
CA LYS A 549 14.35 -17.86 15.74
C LYS A 549 13.60 -18.49 14.56
N LEU A 550 12.71 -19.43 14.82
CA LEU A 550 11.68 -19.83 13.86
C LEU A 550 10.60 -18.73 13.81
N SER A 551 10.25 -18.30 12.60
CA SER A 551 9.24 -17.25 12.42
C SER A 551 7.84 -17.72 12.83
N ILE A 552 7.07 -16.89 13.52
CA ILE A 552 5.69 -17.19 13.94
C ILE A 552 4.77 -17.60 12.77
N PHE A 553 5.07 -17.18 11.54
CA PHE A 553 4.29 -17.56 10.38
C PHE A 553 4.32 -19.07 10.09
N PHE A 554 5.34 -19.79 10.56
CA PHE A 554 5.39 -21.26 10.47
C PHE A 554 4.36 -21.97 11.37
N ARG A 555 3.64 -21.25 12.22
CA ARG A 555 2.43 -21.77 12.88
C ARG A 555 1.26 -21.96 11.91
N LEU A 556 1.28 -21.27 10.76
CA LEU A 556 0.27 -21.44 9.73
C LEU A 556 0.56 -22.74 8.95
N PRO A 557 -0.37 -23.71 8.91
CA PRO A 557 -0.09 -25.06 8.40
C PRO A 557 0.42 -25.12 6.95
N TYR A 558 0.05 -24.13 6.15
CA TYR A 558 0.41 -24.05 4.72
C TYR A 558 1.69 -23.23 4.45
N TRP A 559 2.24 -22.54 5.44
CA TRP A 559 3.31 -21.55 5.23
C TRP A 559 4.59 -22.16 4.64
N SER A 560 4.94 -23.38 5.05
CA SER A 560 6.13 -24.07 4.54
C SER A 560 6.01 -24.45 3.07
N LYS A 561 4.78 -24.59 2.56
CA LYS A 561 4.48 -24.96 1.17
C LYS A 561 4.47 -23.78 0.20
N LEU A 562 4.49 -22.53 0.72
CA LEU A 562 4.52 -21.33 -0.09
C LEU A 562 5.84 -21.21 -0.86
N LEU A 563 5.74 -20.88 -2.15
CA LEU A 563 6.89 -20.68 -3.03
C LEU A 563 7.78 -19.52 -2.56
N ILE A 564 7.14 -18.40 -2.17
CA ILE A 564 7.79 -17.18 -1.67
C ILE A 564 7.04 -16.76 -0.40
N ARG A 565 7.78 -16.55 0.69
CA ARG A 565 7.22 -16.22 2.01
C ARG A 565 7.40 -14.74 2.37
N HIS A 566 8.49 -14.14 1.90
CA HIS A 566 8.88 -12.78 2.23
C HIS A 566 9.42 -12.06 0.99
N ASN A 567 8.85 -10.90 0.69
CA ASN A 567 9.19 -10.03 -0.42
C ASN A 567 9.85 -8.74 0.10
N LEU A 568 10.67 -8.13 -0.76
CA LEU A 568 11.35 -6.87 -0.46
C LEU A 568 10.61 -5.68 -1.06
N ASP A 569 10.62 -4.57 -0.31
CA ASP A 569 10.18 -3.28 -0.83
C ASP A 569 11.18 -2.73 -1.85
N VAL A 570 10.76 -2.71 -3.12
CA VAL A 570 11.56 -2.25 -4.26
C VAL A 570 11.86 -0.75 -4.17
N MET A 571 10.91 0.09 -3.73
CA MET A 571 11.14 1.54 -3.66
C MET A 571 12.24 1.89 -2.67
N HIS A 572 12.31 1.19 -1.53
CA HIS A 572 13.40 1.36 -0.57
C HIS A 572 14.76 0.90 -1.15
N ILE A 573 14.77 -0.17 -1.94
CA ILE A 573 15.97 -0.64 -2.65
C ILE A 573 16.44 0.42 -3.65
N GLU A 574 15.55 0.90 -4.51
CA GLU A 574 15.86 1.92 -5.52
C GLU A 574 16.37 3.21 -4.89
N LYS A 575 15.76 3.63 -3.78
CA LYS A 575 16.27 4.78 -3.01
C LYS A 575 17.71 4.58 -2.58
N ASN A 576 18.05 3.43 -1.99
CA ASN A 576 19.40 3.15 -1.51
C ASN A 576 20.42 3.07 -2.65
N ILE A 577 20.03 2.52 -3.80
CA ILE A 577 20.85 2.45 -5.01
C ILE A 577 21.07 3.87 -5.57
N CYS A 578 19.99 4.64 -5.76
CA CYS A 578 20.03 6.00 -6.26
C CYS A 578 20.88 6.93 -5.38
N ASP A 579 20.68 6.91 -4.05
CA ASP A 579 21.49 7.66 -3.08
C ASP A 579 22.99 7.28 -3.20
N SER A 580 23.30 6.00 -3.43
CA SER A 580 24.68 5.52 -3.57
C SER A 580 25.33 5.94 -4.89
N ILE A 581 24.59 5.89 -5.99
CA ILE A 581 25.03 6.34 -7.33
C ILE A 581 25.27 7.85 -7.31
N LEU A 582 24.25 8.64 -6.95
CA LEU A 582 24.32 10.10 -6.90
C LEU A 582 25.39 10.57 -5.91
N GLY A 583 25.43 9.98 -4.72
CA GLY A 583 26.43 10.31 -3.70
C GLY A 583 27.86 10.10 -4.18
N THR A 584 28.09 9.08 -5.01
CA THR A 584 29.43 8.75 -5.53
C THR A 584 29.82 9.59 -6.74
N ILE A 585 28.93 9.75 -7.73
CA ILE A 585 29.21 10.48 -8.98
C ILE A 585 29.34 11.99 -8.72
N LEU A 586 28.49 12.54 -7.84
CA LEU A 586 28.50 13.97 -7.49
C LEU A 586 29.47 14.31 -6.35
N ASP A 587 30.22 13.32 -5.84
CA ASP A 587 31.19 13.49 -4.75
C ASP A 587 30.57 14.15 -3.50
N ILE A 588 29.36 13.72 -3.12
CA ILE A 588 28.63 14.32 -2.00
C ILE A 588 29.29 13.86 -0.68
N PRO A 589 29.72 14.80 0.20
CA PRO A 589 30.30 14.47 1.48
C PRO A 589 29.41 13.51 2.28
N ASN A 590 30.02 12.51 2.92
CA ASN A 590 29.36 11.46 3.72
C ASN A 590 28.41 10.50 2.96
N LYS A 591 28.09 10.76 1.69
CA LYS A 591 27.29 9.84 0.86
C LYS A 591 28.13 9.05 -0.16
N LYS A 592 29.28 9.59 -0.59
CA LYS A 592 30.15 8.91 -1.56
C LYS A 592 30.68 7.57 -1.07
N LYS A 593 30.70 6.57 -1.97
CA LYS A 593 31.29 5.25 -1.70
C LYS A 593 32.77 5.17 -2.08
N ASP A 594 33.24 6.13 -2.87
CA ASP A 594 34.64 6.26 -3.27
C ASP A 594 35.46 7.07 -2.24
N THR A 595 36.18 6.36 -1.37
CA THR A 595 36.98 6.94 -0.28
C THR A 595 38.42 6.42 -0.34
N LEU A 596 39.36 7.11 0.31
CA LEU A 596 40.75 6.62 0.41
C LEU A 596 40.83 5.19 0.99
N LYS A 597 39.94 4.85 1.94
CA LYS A 597 39.85 3.50 2.50
C LYS A 597 39.44 2.49 1.41
N ALA A 598 38.38 2.79 0.65
CA ALA A 598 37.95 1.96 -0.47
C ALA A 598 39.06 1.78 -1.53
N ARG A 599 39.79 2.85 -1.87
CA ARG A 599 40.94 2.79 -2.80
C ARG A 599 42.09 1.92 -2.29
N LYS A 600 42.36 1.93 -0.98
CA LYS A 600 43.33 1.01 -0.36
C LYS A 600 42.83 -0.44 -0.36
N ASP A 601 41.52 -0.65 -0.18
CA ASP A 601 40.93 -1.99 -0.30
C ASP A 601 41.05 -2.53 -1.73
N LEU A 602 40.94 -1.70 -2.78
CA LEU A 602 41.22 -2.13 -4.16
C LEU A 602 42.65 -2.68 -4.31
N LYS A 603 43.63 -2.02 -3.69
CA LYS A 603 45.03 -2.49 -3.65
C LYS A 603 45.15 -3.84 -2.95
N GLU A 604 44.54 -4.00 -1.78
CA GLU A 604 44.56 -5.26 -1.02
C GLU A 604 43.86 -6.39 -1.78
N MET A 605 42.84 -6.07 -2.57
CA MET A 605 42.14 -7.03 -3.43
C MET A 605 42.86 -7.31 -4.75
N ASN A 606 43.93 -6.59 -5.06
CA ASN A 606 44.67 -6.66 -6.32
C ASN A 606 43.79 -6.44 -7.56
N VAL A 607 42.86 -5.49 -7.49
CA VAL A 607 41.95 -5.13 -8.57
C VAL A 607 42.07 -3.64 -8.90
N HIS A 608 41.68 -3.26 -10.12
CA HIS A 608 41.59 -1.85 -10.53
C HIS A 608 42.91 -1.08 -10.33
N HIS A 609 44.02 -1.59 -10.88
CA HIS A 609 45.36 -1.02 -10.66
C HIS A 609 45.47 0.48 -10.97
N ASN A 610 44.71 0.97 -11.94
CA ASN A 610 44.68 2.39 -12.34
C ASN A 610 44.05 3.31 -11.28
N LEU A 611 43.36 2.73 -10.28
CA LEU A 611 42.64 3.43 -9.22
C LEU A 611 43.36 3.34 -7.87
N ILE A 612 44.49 2.65 -7.80
CA ILE A 612 45.26 2.44 -6.56
C ILE A 612 45.91 3.78 -6.14
N PRO A 613 45.82 4.17 -4.86
CA PRO A 613 46.38 5.44 -4.40
C PRO A 613 47.91 5.38 -4.37
N ILE A 614 48.57 6.43 -4.87
CA ILE A 614 50.02 6.55 -4.94
C ILE A 614 50.50 7.34 -3.73
N LYS A 615 51.41 6.79 -2.94
CA LYS A 615 52.00 7.47 -1.78
C LYS A 615 53.08 8.44 -2.26
N ILE A 616 52.92 9.73 -1.98
CA ILE A 616 53.89 10.80 -2.30
C ILE A 616 54.25 11.48 -0.97
N GLY A 617 55.42 11.13 -0.42
CA GLY A 617 55.80 11.51 0.94
C GLY A 617 54.81 10.98 1.97
N ASP A 618 54.25 11.87 2.81
CA ASP A 618 53.24 11.53 3.81
C ASP A 618 51.79 11.59 3.29
N LYS A 619 51.59 12.05 2.05
CA LYS A 619 50.25 12.19 1.44
C LYS A 619 49.99 11.08 0.42
N TYR A 620 48.71 10.87 0.12
CA TYR A 620 48.26 9.97 -0.94
C TYR A 620 47.69 10.79 -2.09
N ALA A 621 48.23 10.61 -3.28
CA ALA A 621 47.59 11.03 -4.53
C ALA A 621 46.56 9.96 -4.92
N ILE A 622 45.31 10.37 -5.11
CA ILE A 622 44.21 9.48 -5.51
C ILE A 622 43.97 9.68 -7.00
N PRO A 623 44.19 8.66 -7.86
CA PRO A 623 43.87 8.76 -9.28
C PRO A 623 42.40 9.09 -9.50
N ARG A 624 42.12 9.92 -10.51
CA ARG A 624 40.75 10.28 -10.89
C ARG A 624 40.06 9.05 -11.48
N ALA A 625 38.88 8.72 -10.97
CA ALA A 625 38.05 7.66 -11.55
C ALA A 625 37.24 8.14 -12.75
N PRO A 626 36.85 7.24 -13.67
CA PRO A 626 36.04 7.59 -14.85
C PRO A 626 34.64 8.12 -14.49
N TYR A 627 34.13 7.78 -13.30
CA TYR A 627 32.83 8.24 -12.80
C TYR A 627 32.88 9.54 -11.98
N GLN A 628 34.06 10.13 -11.77
CA GLN A 628 34.19 11.38 -11.00
C GLN A 628 34.02 12.60 -11.91
N LEU A 629 32.95 13.37 -11.69
CA LEU A 629 32.66 14.58 -12.45
C LEU A 629 33.54 15.77 -12.02
N THR A 630 33.99 16.54 -13.01
CA THR A 630 34.52 17.90 -12.79
C THR A 630 33.43 18.83 -12.25
N SER A 631 33.83 19.97 -11.70
CA SER A 631 32.89 21.01 -11.25
C SER A 631 31.99 21.53 -12.37
N ILE A 632 32.48 21.56 -13.62
CA ILE A 632 31.71 22.00 -14.79
C ILE A 632 30.67 20.95 -15.17
N GLU A 633 31.07 19.68 -15.26
CA GLU A 633 30.17 18.56 -15.54
C GLU A 633 29.08 18.43 -14.46
N ARG A 634 29.46 18.55 -13.19
CA ARG A 634 28.51 18.55 -12.06
C ARG A 634 27.47 19.67 -12.18
N ARG A 635 27.90 20.88 -12.57
CA ARG A 635 26.99 22.01 -12.76
C ARG A 635 25.98 21.74 -13.88
N LYS A 636 26.40 21.09 -14.97
CA LYS A 636 25.48 20.69 -16.06
C LYS A 636 24.39 19.72 -15.58
N VAL A 637 24.76 18.74 -14.75
CA VAL A 637 23.78 17.81 -14.15
C VAL A 637 22.76 18.55 -13.29
N LEU A 638 23.23 19.45 -12.41
CA LEU A 638 22.35 20.22 -11.53
C LEU A 638 21.48 21.20 -12.30
N GLU A 639 22.02 21.84 -13.34
CA GLU A 639 21.27 22.73 -14.22
C GLU A 639 20.14 21.97 -14.94
N PHE A 640 20.42 20.76 -15.43
CA PHE A 640 19.39 19.88 -16.00
C PHE A 640 18.30 19.61 -14.96
N LEU A 641 18.67 19.14 -13.76
CA LEU A 641 17.70 18.81 -12.71
C LEU A 641 16.89 20.02 -12.23
N SER A 642 17.49 21.22 -12.20
CA SER A 642 16.78 22.45 -11.83
C SER A 642 15.71 22.87 -12.84
N LYS A 643 15.77 22.34 -14.07
CA LYS A 643 14.83 22.63 -15.16
C LYS A 643 13.84 21.49 -15.41
N VAL A 644 14.01 20.34 -14.76
CA VAL A 644 13.09 19.20 -14.93
C VAL A 644 11.70 19.61 -14.48
N LYS A 645 10.72 19.41 -15.37
CA LYS A 645 9.30 19.53 -15.10
C LYS A 645 8.64 18.22 -15.50
N VAL A 646 7.77 17.72 -14.63
CA VAL A 646 6.99 16.49 -14.85
C VAL A 646 5.51 16.81 -14.70
N PRO A 647 4.60 15.98 -15.23
CA PRO A 647 3.16 16.10 -14.98
C PRO A 647 2.86 16.14 -13.49
N ASP A 648 1.74 16.76 -13.12
CA ASP A 648 1.31 16.77 -11.72
C ASP A 648 1.04 15.34 -11.23
N GLY A 649 1.30 15.08 -9.94
CA GLY A 649 1.23 13.74 -9.35
C GLY A 649 2.35 12.76 -9.74
N TYR A 650 3.20 13.06 -10.74
CA TYR A 650 4.22 12.13 -11.22
C TYR A 650 5.49 12.05 -10.35
N SER A 651 5.98 13.16 -9.82
CA SER A 651 7.05 13.18 -8.81
C SER A 651 6.96 14.45 -7.96
N SER A 652 7.70 14.53 -6.85
CA SER A 652 7.84 15.84 -6.21
C SER A 652 8.66 16.78 -7.10
N ASN A 653 8.69 18.08 -6.77
CA ASN A 653 9.46 19.05 -7.52
C ASN A 653 10.98 18.82 -7.33
N ILE A 654 11.56 18.00 -8.21
CA ILE A 654 12.99 17.63 -8.20
C ILE A 654 13.90 18.85 -8.29
N ALA A 655 13.46 19.95 -8.90
CA ALA A 655 14.25 21.18 -8.94
C ALA A 655 14.55 21.72 -7.54
N ARG A 656 13.65 21.52 -6.56
CA ARG A 656 13.89 21.90 -5.16
C ARG A 656 14.97 21.06 -4.46
N CYS A 657 15.27 19.87 -5.01
CA CYS A 657 16.31 19.00 -4.50
C CYS A 657 17.71 19.36 -5.02
N ALA A 658 17.81 20.13 -6.11
CA ALA A 658 19.06 20.50 -6.75
C ALA A 658 19.52 21.91 -6.33
N SER A 659 20.58 21.99 -5.51
CA SER A 659 21.18 23.27 -5.10
C SER A 659 22.34 23.64 -6.05
N MET A 660 22.16 24.73 -6.80
CA MET A 660 23.20 25.29 -7.67
C MET A 660 24.31 25.98 -6.87
N GLU A 661 23.97 26.56 -5.71
CA GLU A 661 24.93 27.23 -4.81
C GLU A 661 25.85 26.21 -4.13
N ASP A 662 25.27 25.12 -3.59
CA ASP A 662 26.04 24.09 -2.88
C ASP A 662 26.66 23.04 -3.81
N GLY A 663 26.25 23.02 -5.08
CA GLY A 663 26.66 22.03 -6.06
C GLY A 663 26.24 20.61 -5.69
N LYS A 664 25.08 20.44 -5.05
CA LYS A 664 24.64 19.17 -4.43
C LYS A 664 23.16 18.89 -4.65
N ILE A 665 22.80 17.61 -4.54
CA ILE A 665 21.42 17.14 -4.47
C ILE A 665 21.10 16.74 -3.03
N SER A 666 19.97 17.22 -2.49
CA SER A 666 19.50 16.90 -1.14
C SER A 666 17.99 16.67 -1.10
N ASN A 667 17.51 16.05 -0.02
CA ASN A 667 16.08 15.92 0.30
C ASN A 667 15.19 15.17 -0.70
N MET A 668 15.76 14.34 -1.59
CA MET A 668 14.97 13.42 -2.41
C MET A 668 14.30 12.35 -1.53
N LYS A 669 12.99 12.18 -1.70
CA LYS A 669 12.22 11.10 -1.07
C LYS A 669 12.36 9.81 -1.87
N SER A 670 11.87 8.69 -1.33
CA SER A 670 11.92 7.38 -2.01
C SER A 670 11.32 7.42 -3.41
N HIS A 671 10.17 8.07 -3.57
CA HIS A 671 9.51 8.23 -4.86
C HIS A 671 10.32 9.08 -5.86
N ASP A 672 10.98 10.15 -5.40
CA ASP A 672 11.85 10.95 -6.27
C ASP A 672 13.05 10.14 -6.75
N CYS A 673 13.62 9.30 -5.87
CA CYS A 673 14.71 8.41 -6.24
C CYS A 673 14.27 7.33 -7.23
N HIS A 674 13.05 6.79 -7.09
CA HIS A 674 12.43 5.86 -8.03
C HIS A 674 12.31 6.49 -9.42
N VAL A 675 11.68 7.65 -9.52
CA VAL A 675 11.54 8.40 -10.79
C VAL A 675 12.90 8.76 -11.38
N PHE A 676 13.84 9.20 -10.53
CA PHE A 676 15.19 9.51 -11.01
C PHE A 676 15.86 8.28 -11.60
N LEU A 677 15.83 7.14 -10.91
CA LEU A 677 16.50 5.93 -11.35
C LEU A 677 15.89 5.40 -12.66
N GLN A 678 14.57 5.45 -12.82
CA GLN A 678 13.89 4.87 -13.97
C GLN A 678 13.88 5.78 -15.21
N ASP A 679 13.74 7.10 -15.03
CA ASP A 679 13.48 8.02 -16.14
C ASP A 679 14.52 9.13 -16.31
N LEU A 680 15.15 9.58 -15.22
CA LEU A 680 16.05 10.74 -15.27
C LEU A 680 17.54 10.39 -15.29
N LEU A 681 17.93 9.18 -14.86
CA LEU A 681 19.33 8.79 -14.76
C LEU A 681 20.04 8.90 -16.11
N LYS A 682 19.47 8.32 -17.16
CA LYS A 682 20.04 8.36 -18.50
C LYS A 682 20.19 9.81 -19.01
N PRO A 683 19.13 10.62 -19.11
CA PRO A 683 19.26 11.99 -19.63
C PRO A 683 20.15 12.87 -18.74
N ALA A 684 20.17 12.67 -17.42
CA ALA A 684 21.01 13.46 -16.51
C ALA A 684 22.51 13.25 -16.73
N PHE A 685 22.93 12.05 -17.18
CA PHE A 685 24.35 11.71 -17.35
C PHE A 685 24.78 11.50 -18.80
N GLN A 686 23.86 11.52 -19.75
CA GLN A 686 24.14 11.39 -21.18
C GLN A 686 25.09 12.49 -21.65
N GLY A 687 26.20 12.11 -22.30
CA GLY A 687 27.21 13.07 -22.78
C GLY A 687 28.08 13.68 -21.68
N ILE A 688 27.94 13.23 -20.43
CA ILE A 688 28.76 13.64 -19.29
C ILE A 688 29.63 12.47 -18.82
N LEU A 689 29.02 11.30 -18.58
CA LEU A 689 29.77 10.11 -18.17
C LEU A 689 30.35 9.37 -19.40
N PRO A 690 31.55 8.77 -19.27
CA PRO A 690 32.07 7.84 -20.27
C PRO A 690 31.12 6.68 -20.51
N LYS A 691 31.15 6.12 -21.73
CA LYS A 691 30.24 5.04 -22.13
C LYS A 691 30.37 3.82 -21.22
N GLU A 692 31.58 3.50 -20.79
CA GLU A 692 31.90 2.36 -19.93
C GLU A 692 31.23 2.46 -18.56
N VAL A 693 30.95 3.67 -18.08
CA VAL A 693 30.25 3.95 -16.82
C VAL A 693 28.74 4.07 -17.05
N LEU A 694 28.34 4.82 -18.09
CA LEU A 694 26.94 5.15 -18.31
C LEU A 694 26.12 3.93 -18.76
N GLU A 695 26.66 3.10 -19.66
CA GLU A 695 25.97 1.94 -20.20
C GLU A 695 25.44 0.99 -19.11
N PRO A 696 26.25 0.49 -18.15
CA PRO A 696 25.73 -0.38 -17.10
C PRO A 696 24.78 0.33 -16.12
N LEU A 697 24.91 1.64 -15.90
CA LEU A 697 23.94 2.39 -15.09
C LEU A 697 22.59 2.52 -15.80
N VAL A 698 22.59 2.71 -17.12
CA VAL A 698 21.38 2.74 -17.95
C VAL A 698 20.73 1.36 -18.01
N GLU A 699 21.51 0.28 -18.14
CA GLU A 699 20.95 -1.07 -18.06
C GLU A 699 20.30 -1.35 -16.70
N LEU A 700 20.92 -0.92 -15.60
CA LEU A 700 20.33 -1.05 -14.27
C LEU A 700 19.04 -0.23 -14.13
N SER A 701 19.02 0.99 -14.67
CA SER A 701 17.83 1.84 -14.77
C SER A 701 16.70 1.14 -15.54
N LEU A 702 17.00 0.57 -16.70
CA LEU A 702 16.04 -0.17 -17.52
C LEU A 702 15.51 -1.43 -16.81
N PHE A 703 16.36 -2.15 -16.07
CA PHE A 703 15.94 -3.29 -15.27
C PHE A 703 14.85 -2.91 -14.25
N PHE A 704 15.06 -1.83 -13.48
CA PHE A 704 14.05 -1.37 -12.52
C PHE A 704 12.78 -0.85 -13.20
N LYS A 705 12.93 -0.10 -14.29
CA LYS A 705 11.79 0.38 -15.09
C LYS A 705 10.93 -0.76 -15.62
N GLN A 706 11.55 -1.84 -16.10
CA GLN A 706 10.84 -3.04 -16.53
C GLN A 706 10.20 -3.78 -15.35
N LEU A 707 10.91 -3.92 -14.23
CA LEU A 707 10.41 -4.61 -13.03
C LEU A 707 9.17 -3.93 -12.43
N CYS A 708 9.11 -2.59 -12.49
CA CYS A 708 7.99 -1.79 -11.99
C CYS A 708 6.91 -1.52 -13.05
N SER A 709 6.96 -2.18 -14.21
CA SER A 709 5.92 -2.05 -15.23
C SER A 709 4.57 -2.55 -14.72
N LYS A 710 3.48 -1.90 -15.14
CA LYS A 710 2.09 -2.33 -14.84
C LYS A 710 1.80 -3.75 -15.32
N THR A 711 2.49 -4.20 -16.37
CA THR A 711 2.36 -5.55 -16.92
C THR A 711 3.74 -6.15 -17.19
N LEU A 712 3.93 -7.42 -16.84
CA LEU A 712 5.19 -8.13 -16.99
C LEU A 712 5.00 -9.34 -17.91
N LYS A 713 5.86 -9.50 -18.92
CA LYS A 713 5.88 -10.70 -19.77
C LYS A 713 6.87 -11.71 -19.21
N ILE A 714 6.48 -13.00 -19.18
CA ILE A 714 7.33 -14.06 -18.61
C ILE A 714 8.68 -14.15 -19.34
N ASP A 715 8.68 -14.10 -20.67
CA ASP A 715 9.92 -14.15 -21.47
C ASP A 715 10.85 -12.96 -21.22
N VAL A 716 10.28 -11.78 -20.93
CA VAL A 716 11.05 -10.59 -20.55
C VAL A 716 11.66 -10.77 -19.16
N LEU A 717 10.92 -11.33 -18.19
CA LEU A 717 11.45 -11.61 -16.85
C LEU A 717 12.63 -12.61 -16.89
N GLU A 718 12.52 -13.66 -17.70
CA GLU A 718 13.61 -14.62 -17.90
C GLU A 718 14.86 -13.98 -18.53
N LYS A 719 14.67 -13.07 -19.48
CA LYS A 719 15.77 -12.27 -20.06
C LYS A 719 16.37 -11.32 -19.01
N MET A 720 15.54 -10.67 -18.20
CA MET A 720 15.96 -9.75 -17.14
C MET A 720 16.81 -10.44 -16.09
N GLU A 721 16.44 -11.65 -15.66
CA GLU A 721 17.19 -12.47 -14.70
C GLU A 721 18.61 -12.76 -15.20
N LYS A 722 18.77 -13.06 -16.50
CA LYS A 722 20.09 -13.26 -17.11
C LYS A 722 20.86 -11.95 -17.30
N SER A 723 20.17 -10.89 -17.75
CA SER A 723 20.82 -9.62 -18.06
C SER A 723 21.32 -8.89 -16.81
N ILE A 724 20.62 -8.97 -15.68
CA ILE A 724 21.03 -8.27 -14.45
C ILE A 724 22.38 -8.79 -13.93
N ALA A 725 22.66 -10.09 -14.06
CA ALA A 725 23.97 -10.65 -13.70
C ALA A 725 25.10 -10.07 -14.58
N ILE A 726 24.83 -9.82 -15.86
CA ILE A 726 25.75 -9.17 -16.80
C ILE A 726 25.96 -7.71 -16.41
N THR A 727 24.88 -6.96 -16.18
CA THR A 727 24.93 -5.54 -15.80
C THR A 727 25.69 -5.32 -14.49
N LEU A 728 25.43 -6.12 -13.46
CA LEU A 728 26.18 -6.09 -12.21
C LEU A 728 27.66 -6.45 -12.40
N SER A 729 27.97 -7.39 -13.31
CA SER A 729 29.35 -7.73 -13.65
C SER A 729 30.07 -6.62 -14.43
N LYS A 730 29.34 -5.85 -15.26
CA LYS A 730 29.87 -4.63 -15.89
C LYS A 730 30.17 -3.56 -14.85
N LEU A 731 29.28 -3.34 -13.88
CA LEU A 731 29.51 -2.39 -12.77
C LEU A 731 30.72 -2.75 -11.91
N GLU A 732 31.00 -4.04 -11.69
CA GLU A 732 32.20 -4.47 -10.96
C GLU A 732 33.51 -4.11 -11.67
N LYS A 733 33.47 -3.97 -12.99
CA LYS A 733 34.62 -3.60 -13.84
C LYS A 733 34.82 -2.09 -14.00
N VAL A 734 33.90 -1.27 -13.49
CA VAL A 734 34.00 0.20 -13.44
C VAL A 734 34.69 0.62 -12.16
#